data_AF-A0A4Q1QZJ3-F1
#
_entry.id   AF-A0A4Q1QZJ3-F1
#
_cell.length_a   1.000
_cell.length_b   1.000
_cell.length_c   1.000
_cell.angle_alpha   90.00
_cell.angle_beta   90.00
_cell.angle_gamma   90.00
#
_symmetry.space_group_name_H-M   'P 1'
#
loop_
_entity.id
_entity.type
_entity.pdbx_description
1 polymer ?
#
loop_
_entity_poly.entity_id
_entity_poly.type
_entity_poly.pdbx_seq_one_letter_code
_entity_poly.pdbx_strand_id
1 'polypeptide(L)'
;MPWGKTEADLAASTAALYPDHGPRAARRLIRVPAQDYDYSADPVLALDGAHLHAPLTRGAPLPCRTPERLVTRASGITTADVAAVARQIDLTHQPACFPALLSEFLILDRALKTGAISNVTGTLPEYGTTAWRMPWQPLYLLWKAEYFPLPFREGDTDHWAFIERSRYQWQGTGEPGTPLVVSGRQLLAPTAGHALDGDLDGYARLRTGLPADTMRRLRAGARERDLLSQTLDGFGAALAQRQPLAGLQPAGDTAALIGNGDYPPPDPGGLPASDWDEWPPSTFQELRAGQLAFLDLAVVDRFGRAVNLIGDPSHFRPEMSRTMRPAHPVSGYDSDRLVELGPRLLQPARLRFDFLSATADDEADLNPGANPVCAWLLHNRLDESLVVYAPDGAALGELRVTLNDSGQHEVSWSPLPGSDVADFDQLRARSRHTYDLLNAVRSRGPQTFDAFRDTVDRTLETIDPDGPADPGLGFFLGRPLALVRTRLTMDLRGPLRTDVSWQALFDPPEPELPDYPWAIRLGEAAQADDGLVGYVLDDDYDHFETVIDPAGGSGGYLRPIGDNPSLHLNFGDHRTAVATVLLDPRAAVHATTDILATKRVFVPQEFTDQAIARMSVNFRTGPLLAATTGLRGAEDEVVETVLMPTPAGVVGNWTWTEKRGDAWEKLPILSQDQYDLPLAEPELRSGFLTLDDAAAHSRTDR
;
A
#
# COMPACT_ATOMS: atom_id res chain seq x y z
N MET A 1 -25.92 -9.36 10.87
CA MET A 1 -24.99 -10.43 10.46
C MET A 1 -24.71 -11.35 11.63
N PRO A 2 -24.56 -12.67 11.41
CA PRO A 2 -24.19 -13.62 12.46
C PRO A 2 -22.76 -13.36 12.94
N TRP A 3 -22.50 -13.52 14.23
CA TRP A 3 -21.19 -13.28 14.84
C TRP A 3 -20.83 -14.38 15.83
N GLY A 4 -19.53 -14.63 16.04
CA GLY A 4 -19.05 -15.60 17.02
C GLY A 4 -17.54 -15.55 17.21
N LYS A 5 -17.06 -15.79 18.44
CA LYS A 5 -15.63 -15.86 18.73
C LYS A 5 -15.04 -17.21 18.31
N THR A 6 -15.85 -18.27 18.33
CA THR A 6 -15.51 -19.62 17.87
C THR A 6 -16.39 -20.04 16.68
N GLU A 7 -16.00 -21.11 15.98
CA GLU A 7 -16.81 -21.69 14.90
C GLU A 7 -18.19 -22.16 15.40
N ALA A 8 -18.25 -22.69 16.62
CA ALA A 8 -19.50 -23.11 17.26
C ALA A 8 -20.43 -21.91 17.55
N ASP A 9 -19.88 -20.81 18.07
CA ASP A 9 -20.66 -19.59 18.35
C ASP A 9 -21.22 -18.99 17.06
N LEU A 10 -20.41 -18.96 16.00
CA LEU A 10 -20.83 -18.45 14.71
C LEU A 10 -21.92 -19.34 14.10
N ALA A 11 -21.75 -20.66 14.15
CA ALA A 11 -22.74 -21.61 13.67
C ALA A 11 -24.08 -21.49 14.41
N ALA A 12 -24.04 -21.29 15.74
CA ALA A 12 -25.23 -21.06 16.55
C ALA A 12 -25.91 -19.73 16.19
N SER A 13 -25.13 -18.65 16.02
CA SER A 13 -25.63 -17.34 15.61
C SER A 13 -26.28 -17.39 14.21
N THR A 14 -25.64 -18.10 13.27
CA THR A 14 -26.18 -18.32 11.92
C THR A 14 -27.47 -19.13 11.95
N ALA A 15 -27.52 -20.23 12.71
CA ALA A 15 -28.71 -21.06 12.83
C ALA A 15 -29.90 -20.29 13.44
N ALA A 16 -29.63 -19.36 14.36
CA ALA A 16 -30.65 -18.49 14.95
C ALA A 16 -31.15 -17.41 13.98
N LEU A 17 -30.25 -16.80 13.19
CA LEU A 17 -30.59 -15.72 12.24
C LEU A 17 -31.18 -16.23 10.92
N TYR A 18 -30.80 -17.44 10.48
CA TYR A 18 -31.20 -18.02 9.19
C TYR A 18 -31.71 -19.46 9.35
N PRO A 19 -32.78 -19.70 10.13
CA PRO A 19 -33.26 -21.05 10.45
C PRO A 19 -33.69 -21.86 9.21
N ASP A 20 -34.16 -21.16 8.16
CA ASP A 20 -34.66 -21.77 6.91
C ASP A 20 -33.53 -22.18 5.94
N HIS A 21 -32.33 -21.62 6.12
CA HIS A 21 -31.15 -21.90 5.32
C HIS A 21 -30.25 -22.93 6.00
N GLY A 22 -30.83 -23.98 6.59
CA GLY A 22 -30.11 -25.09 7.22
C GLY A 22 -28.95 -25.64 6.36
N PRO A 23 -28.14 -26.60 6.85
CA PRO A 23 -26.85 -27.02 6.26
C PRO A 23 -26.90 -27.65 4.84
N ARG A 24 -28.00 -27.46 4.08
CA ARG A 24 -28.26 -27.94 2.73
C ARG A 24 -27.83 -27.01 1.60
N ALA A 25 -27.18 -25.88 1.85
CA ALA A 25 -26.54 -25.16 0.75
C ALA A 25 -25.18 -25.79 0.46
N ALA A 26 -24.84 -26.05 -0.81
CA ALA A 26 -23.49 -26.43 -1.25
C ALA A 26 -22.44 -25.31 -1.03
N ARG A 27 -22.70 -24.39 -0.10
CA ARG A 27 -21.94 -23.17 0.20
C ARG A 27 -21.80 -23.07 1.72
N ARG A 28 -20.59 -22.81 2.20
CA ARG A 28 -20.26 -22.63 3.62
C ARG A 28 -20.10 -21.14 3.90
N LEU A 29 -20.81 -20.61 4.90
CA LEU A 29 -20.51 -19.27 5.42
C LEU A 29 -19.11 -19.30 6.03
N ILE A 30 -18.22 -18.48 5.50
CA ILE A 30 -16.87 -18.28 6.03
C ILE A 30 -16.81 -16.92 6.69
N ARG A 31 -16.16 -16.86 7.85
CA ARG A 31 -15.83 -15.59 8.47
C ARG A 31 -14.72 -14.94 7.65
N VAL A 32 -15.03 -13.82 7.02
CA VAL A 32 -14.02 -12.95 6.43
C VAL A 32 -13.63 -11.95 7.52
N PRO A 33 -12.35 -11.88 7.92
CA PRO A 33 -11.91 -10.83 8.83
C PRO A 33 -12.15 -9.48 8.15
N ALA A 34 -12.73 -8.52 8.88
CA ALA A 34 -12.74 -7.14 8.43
C ALA A 34 -11.29 -6.66 8.28
N GLN A 35 -11.09 -5.63 7.47
CA GLN A 35 -9.77 -5.03 7.32
C GLN A 35 -9.17 -4.66 8.69
N ASP A 36 -7.91 -5.05 8.88
CA ASP A 36 -7.17 -4.79 10.10
C ASP A 36 -7.01 -3.30 10.36
N TYR A 37 -6.92 -2.95 11.64
CA TYR A 37 -6.53 -1.62 12.07
C TYR A 37 -5.01 -1.49 11.99
N ASP A 38 -4.54 -0.45 11.31
CA ASP A 38 -3.13 -0.14 11.19
C ASP A 38 -2.65 0.62 12.42
N TYR A 39 -1.39 0.39 12.80
CA TYR A 39 -0.71 1.14 13.84
C TYR A 39 0.60 1.69 13.29
N SER A 40 0.87 2.97 13.53
CA SER A 40 2.10 3.60 13.08
C SER A 40 3.30 3.05 13.85
N ALA A 41 4.31 2.56 13.14
CA ALA A 41 5.55 2.13 13.77
C ALA A 41 6.32 3.31 14.39
N ASP A 42 7.06 3.04 15.47
CA ASP A 42 8.01 3.98 16.05
C ASP A 42 9.15 4.30 15.07
N PRO A 43 9.81 5.47 15.18
CA PRO A 43 10.88 5.86 14.26
C PRO A 43 11.98 4.79 14.21
N VAL A 44 12.57 4.53 13.04
CA VAL A 44 13.60 3.51 12.89
C VAL A 44 14.97 4.16 12.84
N LEU A 45 15.91 3.62 13.62
CA LEU A 45 17.33 3.95 13.57
C LEU A 45 18.09 2.86 12.82
N ALA A 46 18.92 3.28 11.86
CA ALA A 46 19.90 2.41 11.23
C ALA A 46 21.31 2.69 11.78
N LEU A 47 22.04 1.64 12.15
CA LEU A 47 23.42 1.73 12.61
C LEU A 47 24.30 0.87 11.71
N ASP A 48 25.36 1.45 11.15
CA ASP A 48 26.36 0.75 10.33
C ASP A 48 27.66 0.59 11.14
N GLY A 49 28.32 -0.56 11.02
CA GLY A 49 29.62 -0.81 11.66
C GLY A 49 29.56 -1.21 13.14
N ALA A 50 28.45 -1.76 13.62
CA ALA A 50 28.33 -2.22 15.01
C ALA A 50 29.15 -3.48 15.32
N HIS A 51 29.62 -4.19 14.29
CA HIS A 51 30.42 -5.41 14.30
C HIS A 51 29.76 -6.55 15.06
N LEU A 52 28.50 -6.80 14.77
CA LEU A 52 27.71 -7.90 15.36
C LEU A 52 28.15 -9.30 14.92
N HIS A 53 29.03 -9.37 13.92
CA HIS A 53 29.41 -10.60 13.22
C HIS A 53 30.24 -11.58 14.03
N ALA A 54 30.36 -11.45 15.35
CA ALA A 54 30.91 -12.51 16.17
C ALA A 54 29.98 -13.73 16.08
N PRO A 55 30.37 -14.82 15.38
CA PRO A 55 29.47 -15.95 15.21
C PRO A 55 29.19 -16.56 16.59
N LEU A 56 27.91 -16.61 17.00
CA LEU A 56 27.49 -17.35 18.19
C LEU A 56 27.65 -18.87 17.99
N THR A 57 27.83 -19.29 16.75
CA THR A 57 28.01 -20.69 16.35
C THR A 57 29.23 -20.83 15.47
N ARG A 58 29.92 -21.96 15.59
CA ARG A 58 31.10 -22.25 14.80
C ARG A 58 30.69 -22.70 13.40
N GLY A 59 31.44 -22.28 12.37
CA GLY A 59 31.29 -22.79 10.99
C GLY A 59 31.83 -24.21 10.76
N ALA A 60 32.40 -24.87 11.78
CA ALA A 60 32.96 -26.22 11.73
C ALA A 60 32.74 -26.95 13.07
N PRO A 61 32.86 -28.28 13.16
CA PRO A 61 32.83 -29.00 14.44
C PRO A 61 34.15 -28.89 15.21
N LEU A 62 34.11 -28.89 16.56
CA LEU A 62 35.31 -29.01 17.40
C LEU A 62 36.04 -30.34 17.15
N PRO A 63 37.31 -30.31 16.70
CA PRO A 63 38.05 -31.54 16.53
C PRO A 63 38.25 -32.20 17.90
N CYS A 64 37.72 -33.41 18.07
CA CYS A 64 37.98 -34.20 19.26
C CYS A 64 39.47 -34.56 19.30
N ARG A 65 40.15 -34.22 20.40
CA ARG A 65 41.56 -34.53 20.63
C ARG A 65 41.68 -35.69 21.60
N THR A 66 42.51 -36.67 21.26
CA THR A 66 42.88 -37.75 22.17
C THR A 66 44.01 -37.29 23.11
N PRO A 67 44.21 -37.93 24.27
CA PRO A 67 45.25 -37.53 25.23
C PRO A 67 46.67 -37.44 24.65
N GLU A 68 46.99 -38.24 23.63
CA GLU A 68 48.31 -38.25 22.97
C GLU A 68 48.53 -37.01 22.10
N ARG A 69 47.46 -36.27 21.77
CA ARG A 69 47.50 -35.04 20.96
C ARG A 69 47.63 -33.78 21.82
N LEU A 70 47.64 -33.90 23.15
CA LEU A 70 47.79 -32.75 24.04
C LEU A 70 49.20 -32.16 23.95
N VAL A 71 49.30 -30.85 24.15
CA VAL A 71 50.57 -30.13 24.12
C VAL A 71 51.36 -30.45 25.39
N THR A 72 52.53 -31.05 25.21
CA THR A 72 53.48 -31.37 26.29
C THR A 72 54.68 -30.43 26.32
N ARG A 73 54.86 -29.63 25.27
CA ARG A 73 55.87 -28.58 25.18
C ARG A 73 55.43 -27.44 24.26
N ALA A 74 55.67 -26.18 24.66
CA ALA A 74 55.47 -25.01 23.82
C ALA A 74 56.37 -23.84 24.28
N SER A 75 56.97 -23.11 23.34
CA SER A 75 57.88 -21.96 23.59
C SER A 75 58.98 -22.24 24.64
N GLY A 76 59.49 -23.47 24.67
CA GLY A 76 60.50 -23.91 25.65
C GLY A 76 59.94 -24.36 27.01
N ILE A 77 58.65 -24.16 27.29
CA ILE A 77 57.95 -24.64 28.49
C ILE A 77 57.53 -26.10 28.29
N THR A 78 57.75 -26.96 29.29
CA THR A 78 57.44 -28.39 29.30
C THR A 78 56.51 -28.78 30.45
N THR A 79 56.03 -30.02 30.46
CA THR A 79 55.22 -30.57 31.57
C THR A 79 55.97 -30.53 32.91
N ALA A 80 57.29 -30.70 32.91
CA ALA A 80 58.10 -30.63 34.13
C ALA A 80 58.08 -29.22 34.75
N ASP A 81 58.07 -28.19 33.91
CA ASP A 81 58.09 -26.79 34.36
C ASP A 81 56.79 -26.37 35.06
N VAL A 82 55.66 -27.01 34.73
CA VAL A 82 54.34 -26.71 35.28
C VAL A 82 53.87 -27.71 36.35
N ALA A 83 54.58 -28.83 36.53
CA ALA A 83 54.18 -29.92 37.42
C ALA A 83 54.04 -29.51 38.90
N ALA A 84 54.79 -28.52 39.37
CA ALA A 84 54.65 -27.99 40.73
C ALA A 84 53.32 -27.25 40.93
N VAL A 85 52.89 -26.47 39.93
CA VAL A 85 51.64 -25.71 39.96
C VAL A 85 50.45 -26.65 39.77
N ALA A 86 50.54 -27.59 38.83
CA ALA A 86 49.48 -28.57 38.58
C ALA A 86 49.13 -29.39 39.84
N ARG A 87 50.14 -29.73 40.67
CA ARG A 87 49.94 -30.46 41.94
C ARG A 87 49.22 -29.68 43.04
N GLN A 88 49.07 -28.36 42.90
CA GLN A 88 48.33 -27.53 43.86
C GLN A 88 46.81 -27.61 43.64
N ILE A 89 46.37 -28.15 42.50
CA ILE A 89 44.96 -28.24 42.13
C ILE A 89 44.48 -29.67 42.40
N ASP A 90 43.49 -29.82 43.28
CA ASP A 90 42.86 -31.11 43.56
C ASP A 90 41.98 -31.54 42.38
N LEU A 91 42.37 -32.65 41.75
CA LEU A 91 41.68 -33.28 40.63
C LEU A 91 41.12 -34.67 40.98
N THR A 92 41.03 -35.02 42.27
CA THR A 92 40.68 -36.39 42.75
C THR A 92 39.35 -36.91 42.21
N HIS A 93 38.40 -36.02 41.91
CA HIS A 93 37.07 -36.38 41.38
C HIS A 93 36.90 -36.06 39.89
N GLN A 94 37.99 -35.79 39.16
CA GLN A 94 37.93 -35.46 37.74
C GLN A 94 38.30 -36.65 36.85
N PRO A 95 37.83 -36.69 35.59
CA PRO A 95 38.22 -37.71 34.63
C PRO A 95 39.74 -37.83 34.45
N ALA A 96 40.23 -39.03 34.13
CA ALA A 96 41.67 -39.34 34.05
C ALA A 96 42.48 -38.45 33.07
N CYS A 97 41.83 -37.77 32.12
CA CYS A 97 42.48 -36.85 31.19
C CYS A 97 42.75 -35.45 31.78
N PHE A 98 42.10 -35.06 32.88
CA PHE A 98 42.19 -33.71 33.44
C PHE A 98 43.60 -33.30 33.89
N PRO A 99 44.42 -34.16 34.53
CA PRO A 99 45.79 -33.79 34.88
C PRO A 99 46.65 -33.40 33.68
N ALA A 100 46.48 -34.10 32.55
CA ALA A 100 47.18 -33.80 31.31
C ALA A 100 46.65 -32.52 30.65
N LEU A 101 45.33 -32.28 30.68
CA LEU A 101 44.71 -31.05 30.20
C LEU A 101 45.12 -29.83 31.01
N LEU A 102 45.21 -29.95 32.34
CA LEU A 102 45.69 -28.89 33.22
C LEU A 102 47.16 -28.57 32.92
N SER A 103 47.99 -29.58 32.69
CA SER A 103 49.39 -29.39 32.32
C SER A 103 49.52 -28.67 30.98
N GLU A 104 48.75 -29.08 29.96
CA GLU A 104 48.65 -28.37 28.68
C GLU A 104 48.23 -26.91 28.86
N PHE A 105 47.17 -26.64 29.64
CA PHE A 105 46.68 -25.28 29.90
C PHE A 105 47.78 -24.40 30.51
N LEU A 106 48.49 -24.89 31.52
CA LEU A 106 49.57 -24.16 32.19
C LEU A 106 50.78 -23.94 31.27
N ILE A 107 51.10 -24.91 30.40
CA ILE A 107 52.15 -24.76 29.38
C ILE A 107 51.78 -23.63 28.42
N LEU A 108 50.55 -23.63 27.90
CA LEU A 108 50.09 -22.64 26.94
C LEU A 108 49.97 -21.23 27.56
N ASP A 109 49.46 -21.11 28.78
CA ASP A 109 49.40 -19.83 29.51
C ASP A 109 50.80 -19.21 29.71
N ARG A 110 51.79 -20.03 30.08
CA ARG A 110 53.17 -19.56 30.21
C ARG A 110 53.82 -19.26 28.86
N ALA A 111 53.58 -20.09 27.85
CA ALA A 111 54.09 -19.88 26.51
C ALA A 111 53.56 -18.56 25.90
N LEU A 112 52.28 -18.24 26.13
CA LEU A 112 51.67 -16.98 25.68
C LEU A 112 52.35 -15.73 26.26
N LYS A 113 52.85 -15.80 27.49
CA LYS A 113 53.57 -14.69 28.13
C LYS A 113 54.93 -14.42 27.49
N THR A 114 55.46 -15.37 26.72
CA THR A 114 56.73 -15.22 25.97
C THR A 114 56.54 -14.64 24.57
N GLY A 115 55.30 -14.40 24.14
CA GLY A 115 54.95 -13.92 22.80
C GLY A 115 54.16 -14.95 22.00
N ALA A 116 54.43 -15.05 20.69
CA ALA A 116 53.79 -16.04 19.84
C ALA A 116 54.24 -17.46 20.20
N ILE A 117 53.29 -18.39 20.34
CA ILE A 117 53.57 -19.78 20.65
C ILE A 117 54.40 -20.41 19.51
N SER A 118 55.54 -21.02 19.85
CA SER A 118 56.45 -21.65 18.90
C SER A 118 56.99 -22.98 19.44
N ASN A 119 57.66 -23.79 18.61
CA ASN A 119 58.32 -25.04 19.03
C ASN A 119 57.42 -26.00 19.84
N VAL A 120 56.23 -26.28 19.30
CA VAL A 120 55.18 -27.05 19.97
C VAL A 120 55.38 -28.56 19.77
N THR A 121 55.24 -29.34 20.85
CA THR A 121 55.11 -30.81 20.81
C THR A 121 53.68 -31.18 21.21
N GLY A 122 52.93 -31.77 20.27
CA GLY A 122 51.49 -32.02 20.39
C GLY A 122 50.70 -31.24 19.34
N THR A 123 49.37 -31.26 19.44
CA THR A 123 48.47 -30.49 18.56
C THR A 123 47.87 -29.33 19.33
N LEU A 124 48.16 -28.11 18.88
CA LEU A 124 47.61 -26.90 19.47
C LEU A 124 46.07 -26.97 19.52
N PRO A 125 45.45 -26.61 20.66
CA PRO A 125 44.01 -26.43 20.69
C PRO A 125 43.62 -25.27 19.78
N GLU A 126 42.38 -25.31 19.31
CA GLU A 126 41.84 -24.25 18.46
C GLU A 126 41.65 -22.92 19.22
N TYR A 127 41.41 -22.99 20.53
CA TYR A 127 41.28 -21.83 21.42
C TYR A 127 42.32 -21.89 22.55
N GLY A 128 42.61 -20.74 23.16
CA GLY A 128 43.60 -20.64 24.25
C GLY A 128 45.05 -20.57 23.77
N THR A 129 45.26 -20.38 22.47
CA THR A 129 46.59 -20.19 21.83
C THR A 129 46.92 -18.73 21.54
N THR A 130 46.02 -17.82 21.92
CA THR A 130 46.19 -16.37 21.92
C THR A 130 45.73 -15.82 23.26
N ALA A 131 46.29 -14.67 23.67
CA ALA A 131 45.81 -13.98 24.86
C ALA A 131 44.31 -13.67 24.72
N TRP A 132 43.51 -14.07 25.72
CA TRP A 132 42.09 -13.78 25.71
C TRP A 132 41.87 -12.27 25.73
N ARG A 133 41.02 -11.79 24.82
CA ARG A 133 40.49 -10.44 24.81
C ARG A 133 38.98 -10.56 24.82
N MET A 134 38.33 -9.73 25.64
CA MET A 134 36.88 -9.69 25.72
C MET A 134 36.29 -9.35 24.34
N PRO A 135 35.53 -10.26 23.71
CA PRO A 135 35.01 -10.05 22.37
C PRO A 135 33.90 -9.00 22.39
N TRP A 136 33.89 -8.09 21.41
CA TRP A 136 32.80 -7.12 21.24
C TRP A 136 31.56 -7.84 20.72
N GLN A 137 30.49 -7.81 21.50
CA GLN A 137 29.22 -8.48 21.20
C GLN A 137 28.05 -7.55 21.57
N PRO A 138 27.74 -6.55 20.73
CA PRO A 138 26.64 -5.63 20.97
C PRO A 138 25.35 -6.39 21.30
N LEU A 139 24.65 -5.92 22.32
CA LEU A 139 23.41 -6.52 22.80
C LEU A 139 22.30 -5.50 22.86
N TYR A 140 22.56 -4.31 23.41
CA TYR A 140 21.56 -3.29 23.60
C TYR A 140 21.89 -2.01 22.86
N LEU A 141 20.86 -1.37 22.33
CA LEU A 141 20.84 0.05 22.00
C LEU A 141 20.12 0.79 23.12
N LEU A 142 20.80 1.77 23.70
CA LEU A 142 20.20 2.76 24.60
C LEU A 142 20.08 4.07 23.83
N TRP A 143 18.92 4.69 23.89
CA TRP A 143 18.68 5.97 23.25
C TRP A 143 17.92 6.90 24.18
N LYS A 144 18.21 8.19 24.05
CA LYS A 144 17.53 9.28 24.72
C LYS A 144 17.44 10.44 23.76
N ALA A 145 16.28 11.06 23.66
CA ALA A 145 16.04 12.16 22.75
C ALA A 145 15.09 13.18 23.37
N GLU A 146 15.29 14.43 23.00
CA GLU A 146 14.39 15.53 23.28
C GLU A 146 13.44 15.67 22.09
N TYR A 147 12.15 15.60 22.37
CA TYR A 147 11.08 15.73 21.40
C TYR A 147 10.38 17.07 21.59
N PHE A 148 10.16 17.77 20.48
CA PHE A 148 9.49 19.06 20.38
C PHE A 148 8.15 18.83 19.69
N PRO A 149 7.04 18.72 20.44
CA PRO A 149 5.72 18.56 19.84
C PRO A 149 5.37 19.80 19.01
N LEU A 150 4.79 19.58 17.84
CA LEU A 150 4.32 20.65 16.96
C LEU A 150 2.81 20.50 16.79
N PRO A 151 2.02 21.59 16.97
CA PRO A 151 0.57 21.53 16.84
C PRO A 151 0.21 21.10 15.41
N PHE A 152 -0.84 20.28 15.27
CA PHE A 152 -1.35 19.94 13.95
C PHE A 152 -2.22 21.08 13.41
N ARG A 153 -3.13 21.57 14.24
CA ARG A 153 -4.10 22.61 13.94
C ARG A 153 -4.39 23.42 15.19
N GLU A 154 -4.56 24.73 15.05
CA GLU A 154 -5.05 25.62 16.12
C GLU A 154 -6.26 26.40 15.57
N GLY A 155 -7.45 26.15 16.15
CA GLY A 155 -8.71 26.68 15.62
C GLY A 155 -8.95 26.22 14.18
N ASP A 156 -8.97 27.17 13.24
CA ASP A 156 -9.14 26.88 11.80
C ASP A 156 -7.84 26.88 10.99
N THR A 157 -6.69 27.04 11.65
CA THR A 157 -5.39 27.12 10.96
C THR A 157 -4.65 25.80 11.06
N ASP A 158 -4.43 25.15 9.91
CA ASP A 158 -3.57 23.97 9.81
C ASP A 158 -2.10 24.38 9.76
N HIS A 159 -1.26 23.73 10.58
CA HIS A 159 0.18 23.99 10.67
C HIS A 159 1.02 22.98 9.88
N TRP A 160 0.37 21.98 9.30
CA TRP A 160 0.98 20.97 8.43
C TRP A 160 0.30 20.98 7.08
N ALA A 161 1.08 21.04 6.00
CA ALA A 161 0.55 20.93 4.65
C ALA A 161 0.83 19.54 4.08
N PHE A 162 -0.15 18.98 3.39
CA PHE A 162 0.04 17.81 2.55
C PHE A 162 0.79 18.25 1.28
N ILE A 163 1.99 17.72 1.08
CA ILE A 163 2.90 18.11 0.01
C ILE A 163 3.42 16.87 -0.73
N GLU A 164 3.98 17.10 -1.92
CA GLU A 164 4.62 16.04 -2.72
C GLU A 164 3.69 14.82 -2.89
N ARG A 165 2.38 15.08 -2.91
CA ARG A 165 1.29 14.11 -3.16
C ARG A 165 1.18 12.95 -2.16
N SER A 166 1.99 12.93 -1.11
CA SER A 166 2.13 11.71 -0.30
C SER A 166 2.52 11.92 1.16
N ARG A 167 2.86 13.14 1.58
CA ARG A 167 3.35 13.37 2.95
C ARG A 167 2.96 14.72 3.54
N TYR A 168 2.92 14.79 4.86
CA TYR A 168 2.79 16.06 5.57
C TYR A 168 4.15 16.70 5.87
N GLN A 169 4.20 18.04 5.83
CA GLN A 169 5.34 18.85 6.25
C GLN A 169 4.88 20.04 7.08
N TRP A 170 5.60 20.30 8.18
CA TRP A 170 5.33 21.44 9.06
C TRP A 170 5.62 22.76 8.34
N GLN A 171 4.75 23.75 8.53
CA GLN A 171 4.80 25.04 7.83
C GLN A 171 5.56 26.14 8.59
N GLY A 172 6.15 25.82 9.75
CA GLY A 172 6.85 26.83 10.55
C GLY A 172 5.91 27.75 11.35
N THR A 173 4.64 27.37 11.50
CA THR A 173 3.59 28.14 12.19
C THR A 173 3.02 27.35 13.38
N GLY A 174 2.35 28.06 14.29
CA GLY A 174 1.84 27.51 15.56
C GLY A 174 2.87 27.60 16.68
N GLU A 175 2.42 27.55 17.93
CA GLU A 175 3.34 27.53 19.09
C GLU A 175 3.77 26.09 19.41
N PRO A 176 5.07 25.76 19.37
CA PRO A 176 5.54 24.43 19.75
C PRO A 176 5.17 24.08 21.18
N GLY A 177 4.76 22.83 21.39
CA GLY A 177 4.44 22.31 22.71
C GLY A 177 5.67 22.23 23.62
N THR A 178 5.43 21.94 24.91
CA THR A 178 6.51 21.77 25.88
C THR A 178 7.42 20.61 25.47
N PRO A 179 8.75 20.82 25.34
CA PRO A 179 9.67 19.75 24.99
C PRO A 179 9.67 18.64 26.04
N LEU A 180 9.76 17.40 25.60
CA LEU A 180 9.73 16.22 26.45
C LEU A 180 10.88 15.29 26.13
N VAL A 181 11.46 14.69 27.17
CA VAL A 181 12.59 13.77 27.03
C VAL A 181 12.07 12.34 27.03
N VAL A 182 12.28 11.65 25.91
CA VAL A 182 11.94 10.23 25.75
C VAL A 182 13.22 9.41 25.75
N SER A 183 13.17 8.21 26.33
CA SER A 183 14.29 7.28 26.27
C SER A 183 13.81 5.84 26.19
N GLY A 184 14.67 4.95 25.70
CA GLY A 184 14.36 3.55 25.56
C GLY A 184 15.59 2.67 25.49
N ARG A 185 15.34 1.36 25.59
CA ARG A 185 16.35 0.31 25.46
C ARG A 185 15.81 -0.79 24.55
N GLN A 186 16.58 -1.17 23.54
CA GLN A 186 16.24 -2.26 22.62
C GLN A 186 17.32 -3.31 22.55
N LEU A 187 16.91 -4.54 22.29
CA LEU A 187 17.80 -5.63 21.93
C LEU A 187 18.23 -5.47 20.46
N LEU A 188 19.53 -5.51 20.21
CA LEU A 188 20.09 -5.46 18.86
C LEU A 188 19.96 -6.84 18.18
N ALA A 189 19.35 -6.84 17.00
CA ALA A 189 19.23 -8.01 16.14
C ALA A 189 19.76 -7.68 14.72
N PRO A 190 20.68 -8.48 14.15
CA PRO A 190 21.25 -8.28 12.82
C PRO A 190 20.31 -8.79 11.70
N THR A 191 19.07 -8.31 11.68
CA THR A 191 18.04 -8.78 10.73
C THR A 191 18.01 -7.97 9.43
N ALA A 192 18.49 -6.73 9.43
CA ALA A 192 18.35 -5.80 8.30
C ALA A 192 19.00 -6.33 7.01
N GLY A 193 20.22 -6.87 7.09
CA GLY A 193 20.89 -7.46 5.92
C GLY A 193 20.15 -8.67 5.34
N HIS A 194 19.49 -9.46 6.19
CA HIS A 194 18.67 -10.59 5.77
C HIS A 194 17.35 -10.15 5.12
N ALA A 195 16.71 -9.10 5.66
CA ALA A 195 15.51 -8.52 5.06
C ALA A 195 15.81 -7.97 3.65
N LEU A 196 16.89 -7.19 3.52
CA LEU A 196 17.33 -6.65 2.23
C LEU A 196 17.67 -7.74 1.20
N ASP A 197 18.33 -8.83 1.61
CA ASP A 197 18.58 -10.00 0.74
C ASP A 197 17.25 -10.62 0.26
N GLY A 198 16.28 -10.78 1.17
CA GLY A 198 14.94 -11.28 0.86
C GLY A 198 14.17 -10.39 -0.12
N ASP A 199 14.17 -9.08 0.10
CA ASP A 199 13.49 -8.11 -0.78
C ASP A 199 14.10 -8.10 -2.18
N LEU A 200 15.43 -8.16 -2.27
CA LEU A 200 16.14 -8.27 -3.56
C LEU A 200 15.83 -9.59 -4.27
N ASP A 201 15.68 -10.70 -3.54
CA ASP A 201 15.23 -11.99 -4.12
C ASP A 201 13.80 -11.89 -4.65
N GLY A 202 12.89 -11.28 -3.89
CA GLY A 202 11.52 -11.02 -4.32
C GLY A 202 11.45 -10.17 -5.58
N TYR A 203 12.18 -9.05 -5.59
CA TYR A 203 12.29 -8.17 -6.76
C TYR A 203 12.82 -8.91 -7.99
N ALA A 204 13.85 -9.76 -7.82
CA ALA A 204 14.43 -10.54 -8.91
C ALA A 204 13.48 -11.60 -9.49
N ARG A 205 12.55 -12.14 -8.69
CA ARG A 205 11.57 -13.15 -9.14
C ARG A 205 10.47 -12.56 -10.01
N LEU A 206 10.12 -11.30 -9.80
CA LEU A 206 9.01 -10.63 -10.47
C LEU A 206 9.41 -9.99 -11.81
N ARG A 207 10.69 -9.98 -12.18
CA ARG A 207 11.19 -9.28 -13.37
C ARG A 207 12.06 -10.17 -14.25
N THR A 208 11.84 -10.11 -15.56
CA THR A 208 12.69 -10.76 -16.56
C THR A 208 13.83 -9.82 -17.00
N GLY A 209 14.94 -10.39 -17.49
CA GLY A 209 16.05 -9.60 -18.05
C GLY A 209 17.05 -8.99 -17.06
N LEU A 210 16.91 -9.25 -15.75
CA LEU A 210 17.88 -8.79 -14.75
C LEU A 210 19.20 -9.61 -14.81
N PRO A 211 20.38 -8.98 -14.78
CA PRO A 211 21.66 -9.72 -14.78
C PRO A 211 21.86 -10.53 -13.49
N ALA A 212 21.86 -11.86 -13.61
CA ALA A 212 21.94 -12.78 -12.47
C ALA A 212 23.19 -12.56 -11.58
N ASP A 213 24.34 -12.25 -12.17
CA ASP A 213 25.57 -11.98 -11.43
C ASP A 213 25.50 -10.71 -10.59
N THR A 214 24.88 -9.66 -11.12
CA THR A 214 24.68 -8.41 -10.40
C THR A 214 23.74 -8.64 -9.22
N MET A 215 22.66 -9.40 -9.41
CA MET A 215 21.75 -9.75 -8.31
C MET A 215 22.41 -10.61 -7.24
N ARG A 216 23.21 -11.61 -7.63
CA ARG A 216 23.99 -12.39 -6.65
C ARG A 216 24.94 -11.53 -5.84
N ARG A 217 25.68 -10.61 -6.48
CA ARG A 217 26.60 -9.71 -5.78
C ARG A 217 25.89 -8.74 -4.85
N LEU A 218 24.78 -8.14 -5.29
CA LEU A 218 24.01 -7.20 -4.46
C LEU A 218 23.41 -7.89 -3.24
N ARG A 219 22.85 -9.09 -3.41
CA ARG A 219 22.31 -9.90 -2.32
C ARG A 219 23.38 -10.31 -1.31
N ALA A 220 24.53 -10.81 -1.80
CA ALA A 220 25.65 -11.14 -0.92
C ALA A 220 26.14 -9.90 -0.16
N GLY A 221 26.30 -8.77 -0.84
CA GLY A 221 26.68 -7.49 -0.23
C GLY A 221 25.68 -7.00 0.81
N ALA A 222 24.37 -7.14 0.56
CA ALA A 222 23.32 -6.78 1.53
C ALA A 222 23.40 -7.64 2.79
N ARG A 223 23.63 -8.94 2.64
CA ARG A 223 23.75 -9.89 3.75
C ARG A 223 25.03 -9.72 4.57
N GLU A 224 26.14 -9.38 3.92
CA GLU A 224 27.45 -9.20 4.56
C GLU A 224 27.61 -7.82 5.21
N ARG A 225 26.73 -6.86 4.88
CA ARG A 225 26.78 -5.52 5.46
C ARG A 225 26.46 -5.56 6.95
N ASP A 226 27.25 -4.81 7.72
CA ASP A 226 27.12 -4.66 9.17
C ASP A 226 26.03 -3.64 9.55
N LEU A 227 24.83 -3.85 9.00
CA LEU A 227 23.71 -2.96 9.17
C LEU A 227 22.75 -3.50 10.23
N LEU A 228 22.51 -2.66 11.22
CA LEU A 228 21.43 -2.79 12.18
C LEU A 228 20.28 -1.89 11.78
N SER A 229 19.06 -2.38 11.98
CA SER A 229 17.84 -1.57 11.96
C SER A 229 17.07 -1.88 13.23
N GLN A 230 16.76 -0.85 14.01
CA GLN A 230 15.99 -0.97 15.25
C GLN A 230 14.95 0.14 15.30
N THR A 231 13.70 -0.24 15.55
CA THR A 231 12.61 0.69 15.88
C THR A 231 12.88 1.31 17.24
N LEU A 232 12.63 2.61 17.42
CA LEU A 232 12.68 3.32 18.70
C LEU A 232 11.50 2.91 19.61
N ASP A 233 11.29 1.61 19.80
CA ASP A 233 10.24 0.98 20.58
C ASP A 233 9.95 1.71 21.88
N GLY A 234 8.68 2.07 22.05
CA GLY A 234 8.18 2.79 23.21
C GLY A 234 8.12 4.30 23.02
N PHE A 235 8.60 4.84 21.90
CA PHE A 235 8.56 6.26 21.61
C PHE A 235 7.12 6.78 21.55
N GLY A 236 6.27 6.22 20.68
CA GLY A 236 4.86 6.59 20.60
C GLY A 236 4.07 6.24 21.86
N ALA A 237 4.48 5.18 22.58
CA ALA A 237 3.87 4.84 23.87
C ALA A 237 4.13 5.94 24.92
N ALA A 238 5.35 6.46 25.01
CA ALA A 238 5.70 7.55 25.92
C ALA A 238 4.94 8.85 25.59
N LEU A 239 4.79 9.20 24.31
CA LEU A 239 3.98 10.34 23.86
C LEU A 239 2.50 10.18 24.23
N ALA A 240 2.00 8.94 24.24
CA ALA A 240 0.65 8.60 24.68
C ALA A 240 0.53 8.39 26.20
N GLN A 241 1.48 8.88 27.00
CA GLN A 241 1.56 8.70 28.46
C GLN A 241 1.42 7.23 28.89
N ARG A 242 2.21 6.36 28.26
CA ARG A 242 2.33 4.96 28.66
C ARG A 242 3.77 4.63 29.01
N GLN A 243 3.97 3.77 29.99
CA GLN A 243 5.30 3.32 30.39
C GLN A 243 5.75 2.13 29.54
N PRO A 244 6.64 2.32 28.54
CA PRO A 244 7.18 1.20 27.79
C PRO A 244 7.99 0.29 28.71
N LEU A 245 8.04 -1.02 28.40
CA LEU A 245 8.79 -2.05 29.14
C LEU A 245 8.25 -2.43 30.53
N ALA A 246 7.13 -1.87 30.98
CA ALA A 246 6.44 -2.33 32.17
C ALA A 246 5.52 -3.52 31.81
N GLY A 247 6.05 -4.75 31.89
CA GLY A 247 5.28 -6.01 31.72
C GLY A 247 4.35 -6.33 32.89
N LEU A 248 3.83 -5.32 33.58
CA LEU A 248 2.97 -5.49 34.75
C LEU A 248 1.55 -5.77 34.28
N GLN A 249 1.18 -7.05 34.28
CA GLN A 249 -0.21 -7.46 34.13
C GLN A 249 -0.89 -7.46 35.51
N PRO A 250 -2.01 -6.76 35.71
CA PRO A 250 -2.75 -6.82 36.96
C PRO A 250 -3.28 -8.25 37.19
N ALA A 251 -3.49 -8.63 38.44
CA ALA A 251 -4.00 -9.94 38.82
C ALA A 251 -5.50 -9.89 39.19
N GLY A 252 -6.15 -11.06 39.22
CA GLY A 252 -7.54 -11.21 39.69
C GLY A 252 -8.58 -10.62 38.74
N ASP A 253 -9.66 -10.06 39.29
CA ASP A 253 -10.80 -9.56 38.52
C ASP A 253 -10.42 -8.41 37.57
N THR A 254 -9.43 -7.60 37.94
CA THR A 254 -8.92 -6.51 37.08
C THR A 254 -8.25 -7.06 35.82
N ALA A 255 -7.56 -8.21 35.91
CA ALA A 255 -6.99 -8.89 34.75
C ALA A 255 -8.10 -9.35 33.78
N ALA A 256 -9.22 -9.84 34.31
CA ALA A 256 -10.36 -10.27 33.50
C ALA A 256 -11.06 -9.11 32.78
N LEU A 257 -11.05 -7.90 33.37
CA LEU A 257 -11.59 -6.68 32.75
C LEU A 257 -10.69 -6.13 31.63
N ILE A 258 -9.36 -6.24 31.79
CA ILE A 258 -8.37 -5.72 30.83
C ILE A 258 -8.14 -6.72 29.68
N GLY A 259 -8.36 -8.01 29.94
CA GLY A 259 -8.21 -9.08 28.96
C GLY A 259 -6.74 -9.46 28.71
N ASN A 260 -6.49 -10.24 27.65
CA ASN A 260 -5.18 -10.81 27.32
C ASN A 260 -4.24 -9.84 26.58
N GLY A 261 -4.41 -8.54 26.77
CA GLY A 261 -3.64 -7.52 26.05
C GLY A 261 -2.35 -7.14 26.74
N ASP A 262 -1.22 -7.22 26.04
CA ASP A 262 0.04 -6.64 26.49
C ASP A 262 0.05 -5.14 26.18
N TYR A 263 -0.58 -4.36 27.06
CA TYR A 263 -0.64 -2.91 26.93
C TYR A 263 0.27 -2.26 27.96
N PRO A 264 1.20 -1.38 27.54
CA PRO A 264 1.94 -0.53 28.46
C PRO A 264 0.99 0.20 29.44
N PRO A 265 1.24 0.12 30.76
CA PRO A 265 0.38 0.78 31.75
C PRO A 265 0.43 2.31 31.58
N PRO A 266 -0.61 3.03 32.01
CA PRO A 266 -0.62 4.49 31.97
C PRO A 266 0.47 5.09 32.85
N ASP A 267 1.05 6.20 32.39
CA ASP A 267 1.98 7.05 33.12
C ASP A 267 1.29 8.38 33.47
N PRO A 268 0.69 8.51 34.66
CA PRO A 268 0.01 9.73 35.07
C PRO A 268 0.98 10.88 35.40
N GLY A 269 2.29 10.65 35.31
CA GLY A 269 3.32 11.63 35.60
C GLY A 269 3.55 11.87 37.10
N GLY A 270 4.34 12.91 37.37
CA GLY A 270 4.68 13.32 38.74
C GLY A 270 3.53 14.01 39.46
N LEU A 271 3.59 13.97 40.79
CA LEU A 271 2.76 14.81 41.65
C LEU A 271 3.51 16.13 41.96
N PRO A 272 2.80 17.23 42.23
CA PRO A 272 3.43 18.45 42.73
C PRO A 272 4.15 18.16 44.06
N ALA A 273 5.22 18.89 44.35
CA ALA A 273 6.03 18.67 45.55
C ALA A 273 5.29 19.05 46.84
N SER A 274 4.34 19.99 46.73
CA SER A 274 3.42 20.39 47.79
C SER A 274 2.05 20.76 47.20
N ASP A 275 1.02 20.82 48.04
CA ASP A 275 -0.36 21.16 47.63
C ASP A 275 -0.52 22.57 47.01
N TRP A 276 0.51 23.41 47.12
CA TRP A 276 0.52 24.79 46.63
C TRP A 276 1.35 24.99 45.37
N ASP A 277 2.10 23.97 44.95
CA ASP A 277 2.89 24.02 43.74
C ASP A 277 2.01 23.77 42.51
N GLU A 278 2.38 24.36 41.38
CA GLU A 278 1.70 24.08 40.12
C GLU A 278 1.87 22.61 39.74
N TRP A 279 0.81 22.04 39.17
CA TRP A 279 0.87 20.69 38.63
C TRP A 279 1.89 20.63 37.50
N PRO A 280 2.70 19.56 37.41
CA PRO A 280 3.57 19.36 36.27
C PRO A 280 2.75 19.39 34.96
N PRO A 281 3.24 20.04 33.89
CA PRO A 281 2.54 20.05 32.62
C PRO A 281 2.38 18.62 32.10
N SER A 282 1.24 18.35 31.48
CA SER A 282 1.01 17.05 30.87
C SER A 282 1.97 16.84 29.70
N THR A 283 2.52 15.63 29.62
CA THR A 283 3.34 15.16 28.50
C THR A 283 2.51 14.48 27.41
N PHE A 284 1.19 14.37 27.59
CA PHE A 284 0.30 13.72 26.63
C PHE A 284 0.32 14.45 25.30
N GLN A 285 0.45 13.69 24.22
CA GLN A 285 0.25 14.15 22.86
C GLN A 285 -0.83 13.28 22.22
N GLU A 286 -1.79 13.88 21.52
CA GLU A 286 -2.80 13.12 20.76
C GLU A 286 -2.20 12.47 19.51
N LEU A 287 -1.18 13.11 18.95
CA LEU A 287 -0.53 12.78 17.70
C LEU A 287 0.99 12.84 17.86
N ARG A 288 1.71 11.94 17.20
CA ARG A 288 3.14 12.12 16.96
C ARG A 288 3.31 13.07 15.77
N ALA A 289 3.38 14.36 16.03
CA ALA A 289 3.77 15.39 15.07
C ALA A 289 4.80 16.31 15.76
N GLY A 290 6.03 16.35 15.25
CA GLY A 290 7.07 17.09 15.95
C GLY A 290 8.48 16.91 15.41
N GLN A 291 9.44 17.51 16.09
CA GLN A 291 10.86 17.37 15.80
C GLN A 291 11.58 16.67 16.94
N LEU A 292 12.66 15.95 16.62
CA LEU A 292 13.43 15.15 17.57
C LEU A 292 14.91 15.53 17.49
N ALA A 293 15.56 15.70 18.64
CA ALA A 293 17.01 15.80 18.74
C ALA A 293 17.53 14.69 19.67
N PHE A 294 18.51 13.91 19.22
CA PHE A 294 19.13 12.89 20.09
C PHE A 294 20.00 13.55 21.16
N LEU A 295 19.81 13.12 22.40
CA LEU A 295 20.63 13.52 23.56
C LEU A 295 21.71 12.49 23.84
N ASP A 296 21.34 11.21 23.92
CA ASP A 296 22.28 10.13 24.16
C ASP A 296 21.98 8.96 23.23
N LEU A 297 23.03 8.33 22.72
CA LEU A 297 22.92 7.11 21.94
C LEU A 297 24.11 6.22 22.29
N ALA A 298 23.86 5.03 22.82
CA ALA A 298 24.90 4.13 23.27
C ALA A 298 24.62 2.69 22.89
N VAL A 299 25.65 2.00 22.43
CA VAL A 299 25.63 0.56 22.17
C VAL A 299 26.31 -0.16 23.32
N VAL A 300 25.61 -1.09 23.96
CA VAL A 300 26.12 -1.85 25.11
C VAL A 300 26.27 -3.32 24.73
N ASP A 301 27.43 -3.89 24.99
CA ASP A 301 27.72 -5.30 24.73
C ASP A 301 27.30 -6.23 25.88
N ARG A 302 27.32 -7.54 25.61
CA ARG A 302 26.99 -8.59 26.59
C ARG A 302 27.87 -8.60 27.84
N PHE A 303 29.03 -7.95 27.80
CA PHE A 303 29.98 -7.88 28.91
C PHE A 303 29.92 -6.52 29.64
N GLY A 304 28.96 -5.65 29.29
CA GLY A 304 28.75 -4.35 29.92
C GLY A 304 29.67 -3.24 29.40
N ARG A 305 30.43 -3.45 28.32
CA ARG A 305 31.15 -2.36 27.67
C ARG A 305 30.16 -1.55 26.84
N ALA A 306 30.26 -0.23 26.94
CA ALA A 306 29.42 0.70 26.19
C ALA A 306 30.28 1.54 25.23
N VAL A 307 29.73 1.80 24.04
CA VAL A 307 30.23 2.80 23.10
C VAL A 307 29.15 3.88 23.00
N ASN A 308 29.48 5.08 23.47
CA ASN A 308 28.63 6.26 23.28
C ASN A 308 28.89 6.83 21.89
N LEU A 309 27.83 6.89 21.08
CA LEU A 309 27.87 7.39 19.71
C LEU A 309 27.76 8.93 19.66
N ILE A 310 27.21 9.52 20.72
CA ILE A 310 27.09 10.97 20.89
C ILE A 310 28.07 11.40 21.97
N GLY A 311 29.04 12.24 21.59
CA GLY A 311 29.94 12.91 22.53
C GLY A 311 29.39 14.25 23.02
N ASP A 312 28.82 15.03 22.10
CA ASP A 312 28.14 16.30 22.37
C ASP A 312 26.81 16.34 21.58
N PRO A 313 25.66 16.39 22.26
CA PRO A 313 24.34 16.43 21.61
C PRO A 313 24.17 17.62 20.67
N SER A 314 24.80 18.76 20.97
CA SER A 314 24.69 19.98 20.17
C SER A 314 25.38 19.85 18.82
N HIS A 315 26.38 18.98 18.71
CA HIS A 315 27.16 18.75 17.50
C HIS A 315 26.83 17.43 16.79
N PHE A 316 25.91 16.63 17.34
CA PHE A 316 25.47 15.40 16.68
C PHE A 316 24.59 15.73 15.48
N ARG A 317 24.85 15.07 14.35
CA ARG A 317 24.15 15.24 13.08
C ARG A 317 23.79 13.85 12.54
N PRO A 318 22.55 13.37 12.75
CA PRO A 318 22.16 12.08 12.21
C PRO A 318 22.02 12.16 10.68
N GLU A 319 22.43 11.10 10.00
CA GLU A 319 22.08 10.90 8.60
C GLU A 319 20.60 10.53 8.51
N MET A 320 19.84 11.27 7.69
CA MET A 320 18.40 11.11 7.59
C MET A 320 17.91 11.28 6.15
N SER A 321 16.79 10.64 5.84
CA SER A 321 16.08 10.82 4.57
C SER A 321 15.72 12.29 4.34
N ARG A 322 15.66 12.71 3.08
CA ARG A 322 15.13 14.04 2.68
C ARG A 322 13.77 14.33 3.32
N THR A 323 12.93 13.30 3.46
CA THR A 323 11.57 13.44 4.01
C THR A 323 11.52 13.72 5.51
N MET A 324 12.61 13.45 6.24
CA MET A 324 12.73 13.68 7.68
C MET A 324 13.58 14.91 8.01
N ARG A 325 14.07 15.63 6.98
CA ARG A 325 14.79 16.89 7.19
C ARG A 325 13.78 18.00 7.45
N PRO A 326 13.86 18.71 8.59
CA PRO A 326 12.96 19.83 8.85
C PRO A 326 13.13 20.93 7.80
N ALA A 327 12.03 21.35 7.18
CA ALA A 327 12.03 22.56 6.34
C ALA A 327 12.08 23.82 7.21
N HIS A 328 11.41 23.76 8.36
CA HIS A 328 11.36 24.81 9.36
C HIS A 328 11.87 24.18 10.67
N PRO A 329 13.04 24.55 11.21
CA PRO A 329 13.53 24.00 12.47
C PRO A 329 12.89 24.72 13.68
N VAL A 330 12.51 23.98 14.73
CA VAL A 330 11.94 24.56 15.97
C VAL A 330 12.95 25.42 16.73
N SER A 331 14.25 25.15 16.59
CA SER A 331 15.33 25.97 17.13
C SER A 331 16.21 26.53 16.01
N GLY A 332 16.43 27.85 16.01
CA GLY A 332 17.30 28.51 15.02
C GLY A 332 18.79 28.19 15.17
N TYR A 333 19.21 27.61 16.30
CA TYR A 333 20.56 27.11 16.51
C TYR A 333 20.58 25.60 16.25
N ASP A 334 21.54 25.13 15.44
CA ASP A 334 21.79 23.71 15.13
C ASP A 334 20.64 22.95 14.45
N SER A 335 20.00 23.54 13.43
CA SER A 335 18.93 22.92 12.63
C SER A 335 19.25 21.51 12.13
N ASP A 336 20.51 21.24 11.80
CA ASP A 336 20.94 19.98 11.19
C ASP A 336 20.94 18.79 12.19
N ARG A 337 20.70 19.03 13.49
CA ARG A 337 20.52 17.96 14.49
C ARG A 337 19.08 17.47 14.59
N LEU A 338 18.13 18.27 14.12
CA LEU A 338 16.70 18.04 14.26
C LEU A 338 16.21 17.08 13.18
N VAL A 339 15.40 16.11 13.59
CA VAL A 339 14.73 15.15 12.73
C VAL A 339 13.24 15.44 12.78
N GLU A 340 12.62 15.72 11.64
CA GLU A 340 11.17 15.94 11.52
C GLU A 340 10.44 14.60 11.47
N LEU A 341 9.46 14.45 12.36
CA LEU A 341 8.53 13.33 12.41
C LEU A 341 7.15 13.85 12.04
N GLY A 342 6.68 13.47 10.85
CA GLY A 342 5.34 13.81 10.39
C GLY A 342 4.24 13.21 11.28
N PRO A 343 3.03 13.79 11.23
CA PRO A 343 1.81 13.30 11.87
C PRO A 343 1.66 11.79 11.83
N ARG A 344 1.62 11.12 12.98
CA ARG A 344 1.26 9.69 13.10
C ARG A 344 0.36 9.45 14.30
N LEU A 345 -0.67 8.66 14.09
CA LEU A 345 -1.65 8.32 15.11
C LEU A 345 -1.00 7.43 16.18
N LEU A 346 -1.25 7.76 17.44
CA LEU A 346 -0.77 7.00 18.59
C LEU A 346 -1.71 5.87 18.98
N GLN A 347 -2.78 5.63 18.23
CA GLN A 347 -3.73 4.55 18.41
C GLN A 347 -4.05 3.87 17.08
N PRO A 348 -4.45 2.59 17.07
CA PRO A 348 -4.77 1.92 15.82
C PRO A 348 -5.99 2.53 15.14
N ALA A 349 -5.92 2.67 13.82
CA ALA A 349 -6.93 3.29 12.99
C ALA A 349 -6.93 2.65 11.60
N ARG A 350 -7.96 2.87 10.79
CA ARG A 350 -8.00 2.40 9.40
C ARG A 350 -8.78 3.36 8.52
N LEU A 351 -8.42 3.33 7.24
CA LEU A 351 -9.22 3.86 6.15
C LEU A 351 -9.87 2.67 5.46
N ARG A 352 -11.19 2.61 5.48
CA ARG A 352 -11.94 1.68 4.64
C ARG A 352 -12.16 2.31 3.28
N PHE A 353 -12.08 1.50 2.23
CA PHE A 353 -12.36 1.90 0.86
C PHE A 353 -13.26 0.82 0.27
N ASP A 354 -14.57 1.05 0.39
CA ASP A 354 -15.59 0.03 0.13
C ASP A 354 -16.35 0.36 -1.16
N PHE A 355 -16.77 -0.66 -1.89
CA PHE A 355 -17.66 -0.49 -3.04
C PHE A 355 -19.11 -0.36 -2.59
N LEU A 356 -19.85 0.56 -3.23
CA LEU A 356 -21.28 0.73 -3.01
C LEU A 356 -22.07 0.30 -4.23
N SER A 357 -23.29 -0.20 -4.03
CA SER A 357 -24.23 -0.43 -5.11
C SER A 357 -24.51 0.84 -5.90
N ALA A 358 -24.45 0.74 -7.23
CA ALA A 358 -24.72 1.85 -8.14
C ALA A 358 -26.16 2.38 -8.07
N THR A 359 -27.10 1.62 -7.50
CA THR A 359 -28.52 1.99 -7.45
C THR A 359 -29.00 2.40 -6.06
N ALA A 360 -28.56 1.70 -5.01
CA ALA A 360 -29.06 1.87 -3.64
C ALA A 360 -28.02 2.43 -2.65
N ASP A 361 -26.76 2.62 -3.07
CA ASP A 361 -25.63 3.06 -2.22
C ASP A 361 -25.40 2.20 -0.94
N ASP A 362 -25.91 0.97 -0.92
CA ASP A 362 -25.61 -0.03 0.09
C ASP A 362 -24.27 -0.72 -0.19
N GLU A 363 -23.62 -1.28 0.85
CA GLU A 363 -22.30 -1.91 0.70
C GLU A 363 -22.41 -3.13 -0.24
N ALA A 364 -21.66 -3.11 -1.35
CA ALA A 364 -21.79 -4.11 -2.41
C ALA A 364 -21.43 -5.52 -1.91
N ASP A 365 -20.38 -5.62 -1.09
CA ASP A 365 -19.89 -6.89 -0.54
C ASP A 365 -20.85 -7.54 0.47
N LEU A 366 -21.78 -6.76 1.03
CA LEU A 366 -22.73 -7.25 2.05
C LEU A 366 -24.12 -7.54 1.50
N ASN A 367 -24.44 -7.08 0.28
CA ASN A 367 -25.79 -7.14 -0.27
C ASN A 367 -25.82 -7.98 -1.56
N PRO A 368 -26.48 -9.16 -1.54
CA PRO A 368 -26.56 -10.01 -2.72
C PRO A 368 -27.18 -9.29 -3.92
N GLY A 369 -26.48 -9.30 -5.06
CA GLY A 369 -26.94 -8.67 -6.29
C GLY A 369 -26.67 -7.16 -6.38
N ALA A 370 -26.05 -6.55 -5.36
CA ALA A 370 -25.50 -5.21 -5.48
C ALA A 370 -24.34 -5.21 -6.47
N ASN A 371 -24.38 -4.31 -7.45
CA ASN A 371 -23.32 -4.12 -8.43
C ASN A 371 -22.77 -2.70 -8.29
N PRO A 372 -21.47 -2.52 -8.04
CA PRO A 372 -20.90 -1.19 -7.88
C PRO A 372 -20.65 -0.45 -9.18
N VAL A 373 -20.68 -1.14 -10.32
CA VAL A 373 -20.50 -0.55 -11.64
C VAL A 373 -21.78 0.18 -12.05
N CYS A 374 -21.66 1.50 -12.26
CA CYS A 374 -22.71 2.36 -12.80
C CYS A 374 -22.87 2.21 -14.32
N ALA A 375 -21.73 2.17 -15.02
CA ALA A 375 -21.64 2.00 -16.47
C ALA A 375 -20.19 1.72 -16.87
N TRP A 376 -19.99 1.34 -18.13
CA TRP A 376 -18.69 1.30 -18.76
C TRP A 376 -18.57 2.40 -19.79
N LEU A 377 -17.44 3.10 -19.79
CA LEU A 377 -17.12 4.14 -20.75
C LEU A 377 -15.96 3.69 -21.63
N LEU A 378 -16.11 3.85 -22.94
CA LEU A 378 -15.07 3.53 -23.91
C LEU A 378 -14.81 4.75 -24.79
N HIS A 379 -13.58 5.24 -24.77
CA HIS A 379 -13.14 6.30 -25.66
C HIS A 379 -12.83 5.74 -27.05
N ASN A 380 -13.76 5.93 -27.99
CA ASN A 380 -13.57 5.52 -29.38
C ASN A 380 -12.69 6.57 -30.09
N ARG A 381 -11.42 6.21 -30.34
CA ARG A 381 -10.45 7.09 -31.01
C ARG A 381 -10.77 7.34 -32.48
N LEU A 382 -11.52 6.45 -33.15
CA LEU A 382 -11.81 6.57 -34.57
C LEU A 382 -12.95 7.54 -34.87
N ASP A 383 -14.05 7.46 -34.11
CA ASP A 383 -15.24 8.29 -34.34
C ASP A 383 -15.27 9.55 -33.47
N GLU A 384 -14.18 9.80 -32.73
CA GLU A 384 -14.07 10.85 -31.73
C GLU A 384 -15.23 10.85 -30.70
N SER A 385 -15.76 9.66 -30.37
CA SER A 385 -16.94 9.48 -29.52
C SER A 385 -16.61 8.86 -28.16
N LEU A 386 -17.53 9.04 -27.20
CA LEU A 386 -17.53 8.36 -25.91
C LEU A 386 -18.69 7.38 -25.88
N VAL A 387 -18.37 6.09 -25.99
CA VAL A 387 -19.34 5.01 -26.00
C VAL A 387 -19.67 4.58 -24.57
N VAL A 388 -20.96 4.30 -24.31
CA VAL A 388 -21.50 3.97 -23.00
C VAL A 388 -22.15 2.60 -23.05
N TYR A 389 -21.77 1.72 -22.12
CA TYR A 389 -22.39 0.42 -21.89
C TYR A 389 -23.01 0.34 -20.49
N ALA A 390 -24.05 -0.46 -20.36
CA ALA A 390 -24.67 -0.80 -19.09
C ALA A 390 -23.76 -1.67 -18.21
N PRO A 391 -24.02 -1.78 -16.89
CA PRO A 391 -23.19 -2.57 -15.97
C PRO A 391 -22.96 -4.03 -16.39
N ASP A 392 -23.89 -4.61 -17.15
CA ASP A 392 -23.83 -5.99 -17.67
C ASP A 392 -23.12 -6.12 -19.02
N GLY A 393 -22.58 -5.03 -19.56
CA GLY A 393 -21.89 -4.96 -20.85
C GLY A 393 -22.78 -4.64 -22.06
N ALA A 394 -24.10 -4.46 -21.88
CA ALA A 394 -25.00 -4.14 -23.00
C ALA A 394 -24.75 -2.72 -23.54
N ALA A 395 -24.73 -2.57 -24.87
CA ALA A 395 -24.53 -1.27 -25.52
C ALA A 395 -25.72 -0.32 -25.29
N LEU A 396 -25.46 0.90 -24.82
CA LEU A 396 -26.50 1.91 -24.59
C LEU A 396 -26.46 3.00 -25.66
N GLY A 397 -25.29 3.60 -25.91
CA GLY A 397 -25.20 4.70 -26.87
C GLY A 397 -23.83 5.34 -26.89
N GLU A 398 -23.71 6.42 -27.64
CA GLU A 398 -22.50 7.23 -27.71
C GLU A 398 -22.81 8.72 -27.58
N LEU A 399 -21.90 9.46 -26.93
CA LEU A 399 -21.82 10.90 -27.02
C LEU A 399 -20.76 11.29 -28.05
N ARG A 400 -21.09 12.29 -28.88
CA ARG A 400 -20.19 12.82 -29.90
C ARG A 400 -20.54 14.27 -30.25
N VAL A 401 -19.61 14.95 -30.88
CA VAL A 401 -19.88 16.27 -31.47
C VAL A 401 -20.61 16.08 -32.82
N THR A 402 -21.72 16.79 -33.00
CA THR A 402 -22.49 16.85 -34.24
C THR A 402 -22.85 18.29 -34.58
N LEU A 403 -23.30 18.50 -35.82
CA LEU A 403 -23.87 19.77 -36.26
C LEU A 403 -25.38 19.74 -36.02
N ASN A 404 -25.90 20.75 -35.32
CA ASN A 404 -27.34 20.95 -35.20
C ASN A 404 -27.94 21.57 -36.47
N ASP A 405 -29.27 21.70 -36.51
CA ASP A 405 -29.99 22.29 -37.66
C ASP A 405 -29.55 23.73 -38.01
N SER A 406 -28.92 24.43 -37.06
CA SER A 406 -28.37 25.78 -37.24
C SER A 406 -26.89 25.78 -37.67
N GLY A 407 -26.30 24.61 -37.92
CA GLY A 407 -24.89 24.45 -38.30
C GLY A 407 -23.90 24.72 -37.16
N GLN A 408 -24.35 24.71 -35.90
CA GLN A 408 -23.48 24.86 -34.73
C GLN A 408 -23.09 23.49 -34.17
N HIS A 409 -21.86 23.41 -33.65
CA HIS A 409 -21.38 22.19 -33.00
C HIS A 409 -22.07 22.02 -31.65
N GLU A 410 -22.65 20.85 -31.43
CA GLU A 410 -23.25 20.44 -30.16
C GLU A 410 -22.84 19.01 -29.82
N VAL A 411 -22.88 18.68 -28.53
CA VAL A 411 -22.65 17.30 -28.07
C VAL A 411 -23.99 16.59 -28.07
N SER A 412 -24.16 15.59 -28.93
CA SER A 412 -25.41 14.84 -29.08
C SER A 412 -25.24 13.39 -28.65
N TRP A 413 -26.36 12.82 -28.20
CA TRP A 413 -26.49 11.39 -27.89
C TRP A 413 -27.00 10.65 -29.12
N SER A 414 -26.38 9.53 -29.44
CA SER A 414 -26.86 8.58 -30.45
C SER A 414 -27.02 7.20 -29.84
N PRO A 415 -28.21 6.57 -29.94
CA PRO A 415 -28.38 5.19 -29.48
C PRO A 415 -27.56 4.24 -30.35
N LEU A 416 -26.90 3.27 -29.71
CA LEU A 416 -26.19 2.20 -30.41
C LEU A 416 -27.17 1.10 -30.84
N PRO A 417 -26.80 0.26 -31.83
CA PRO A 417 -27.66 -0.83 -32.26
C PRO A 417 -28.02 -1.78 -31.11
N GLY A 418 -29.31 -2.09 -30.99
CA GLY A 418 -29.85 -2.96 -29.94
C GLY A 418 -30.05 -2.29 -28.57
N SER A 419 -29.78 -0.99 -28.45
CA SER A 419 -30.02 -0.24 -27.22
C SER A 419 -31.51 -0.03 -26.93
N ASP A 420 -31.88 -0.14 -25.66
CA ASP A 420 -33.18 0.24 -25.11
C ASP A 420 -33.25 1.72 -24.69
N VAL A 421 -32.14 2.45 -24.77
CA VAL A 421 -32.01 3.88 -24.43
C VAL A 421 -31.94 4.71 -25.72
N ALA A 422 -33.11 5.06 -26.24
CA ALA A 422 -33.23 5.88 -27.45
C ALA A 422 -32.85 7.35 -27.19
N ASP A 423 -33.32 7.89 -26.07
CA ASP A 423 -33.10 9.29 -25.67
C ASP A 423 -32.13 9.38 -24.49
N PHE A 424 -31.32 10.45 -24.45
CA PHE A 424 -30.35 10.66 -23.38
C PHE A 424 -30.99 10.70 -21.98
N ASP A 425 -32.19 11.29 -21.85
CA ASP A 425 -32.88 11.38 -20.55
C ASP A 425 -33.36 10.02 -20.01
N GLN A 426 -33.53 9.01 -20.87
CA GLN A 426 -33.86 7.64 -20.45
C GLN A 426 -32.68 7.01 -19.69
N LEU A 427 -31.44 7.46 -19.93
CA LEU A 427 -30.26 7.00 -19.21
C LEU A 427 -30.38 7.24 -17.70
N ARG A 428 -31.07 8.31 -17.27
CA ARG A 428 -31.25 8.63 -15.84
C ARG A 428 -31.98 7.53 -15.08
N ALA A 429 -32.96 6.88 -15.72
CA ALA A 429 -33.69 5.76 -15.12
C ALA A 429 -32.85 4.48 -15.06
N ARG A 430 -31.85 4.35 -15.94
CA ARG A 430 -30.96 3.18 -16.01
C ARG A 430 -29.76 3.30 -15.07
N SER A 431 -29.13 4.47 -15.02
CA SER A 431 -28.01 4.81 -14.15
C SER A 431 -27.97 6.32 -13.90
N ARG A 432 -28.38 6.74 -12.70
CA ARG A 432 -28.38 8.16 -12.30
C ARG A 432 -26.98 8.77 -12.40
N HIS A 433 -25.98 8.08 -11.88
CA HIS A 433 -24.61 8.58 -11.78
C HIS A 433 -23.94 8.71 -13.14
N THR A 434 -24.25 7.79 -14.06
CA THR A 434 -23.79 7.90 -15.46
C THR A 434 -24.48 9.05 -16.17
N TYR A 435 -25.79 9.21 -16.01
CA TYR A 435 -26.51 10.35 -16.59
C TYR A 435 -25.96 11.67 -16.08
N ASP A 436 -25.81 11.85 -14.77
CA ASP A 436 -25.39 13.12 -14.17
C ASP A 436 -23.95 13.50 -14.61
N LEU A 437 -23.01 12.53 -14.62
CA LEU A 437 -21.65 12.74 -15.14
C LEU A 437 -21.66 13.16 -16.61
N LEU A 438 -22.36 12.40 -17.46
CA LEU A 438 -22.36 12.64 -18.91
C LEU A 438 -23.14 13.91 -19.27
N ASN A 439 -24.19 14.25 -18.52
CA ASN A 439 -24.97 15.46 -18.69
C ASN A 439 -24.14 16.71 -18.36
N ALA A 440 -23.28 16.62 -17.34
CA ALA A 440 -22.38 17.70 -16.98
C ALA A 440 -21.41 18.03 -18.12
N VAL A 441 -20.84 17.00 -18.76
CA VAL A 441 -19.95 17.16 -19.93
C VAL A 441 -20.73 17.64 -21.16
N ARG A 442 -21.88 17.03 -21.46
CA ARG A 442 -22.72 17.37 -22.61
C ARG A 442 -23.22 18.81 -22.57
N SER A 443 -23.75 19.27 -21.44
CA SER A 443 -24.38 20.58 -21.31
C SER A 443 -23.39 21.76 -21.38
N ARG A 444 -22.12 21.51 -21.05
CA ARG A 444 -21.01 22.49 -21.13
C ARG A 444 -20.48 22.69 -22.56
N GLY A 445 -20.85 21.80 -23.48
CA GLY A 445 -20.59 21.94 -24.92
C GLY A 445 -19.30 21.25 -25.42
N PRO A 446 -19.01 21.37 -26.73
CA PRO A 446 -17.98 20.56 -27.40
C PRO A 446 -16.58 20.68 -26.80
N GLN A 447 -16.16 21.90 -26.41
CA GLN A 447 -14.81 22.12 -25.86
C GLN A 447 -14.57 21.34 -24.55
N THR A 448 -15.59 21.24 -23.68
CA THR A 448 -15.48 20.48 -22.44
C THR A 448 -15.52 18.98 -22.70
N PHE A 449 -16.32 18.54 -23.68
CA PHE A 449 -16.36 17.13 -24.11
C PHE A 449 -15.03 16.67 -24.69
N ASP A 450 -14.43 17.45 -25.58
CA ASP A 450 -13.12 17.16 -26.16
C ASP A 450 -12.03 17.15 -25.07
N ALA A 451 -12.05 18.15 -24.16
CA ALA A 451 -11.12 18.18 -23.04
C ALA A 451 -11.26 16.97 -22.09
N PHE A 452 -12.49 16.51 -21.84
CA PHE A 452 -12.75 15.30 -21.04
C PHE A 452 -12.18 14.06 -21.73
N ARG A 453 -12.51 13.86 -23.01
CA ARG A 453 -11.98 12.75 -23.83
C ARG A 453 -10.45 12.72 -23.85
N ASP A 454 -9.82 13.85 -24.15
CA ASP A 454 -8.36 13.98 -24.25
C ASP A 454 -7.69 13.73 -22.89
N THR A 455 -8.31 14.16 -21.79
CA THR A 455 -7.81 13.89 -20.44
C THR A 455 -7.91 12.42 -20.09
N VAL A 456 -9.04 11.77 -20.42
CA VAL A 456 -9.20 10.32 -20.24
C VAL A 456 -8.14 9.56 -21.03
N ASP A 457 -7.95 9.92 -22.32
CA ASP A 457 -6.98 9.26 -23.20
C ASP A 457 -5.55 9.38 -22.68
N ARG A 458 -5.12 10.59 -22.33
CA ARG A 458 -3.80 10.85 -21.73
C ARG A 458 -3.60 10.16 -20.39
N THR A 459 -4.65 9.99 -19.59
CA THR A 459 -4.53 9.27 -18.31
C THR A 459 -4.35 7.77 -18.57
N LEU A 460 -4.98 7.21 -19.60
CA LEU A 460 -4.76 5.81 -19.96
C LEU A 460 -3.29 5.52 -20.35
N GLU A 461 -2.58 6.50 -20.90
CA GLU A 461 -1.15 6.39 -21.20
C GLU A 461 -0.27 6.21 -19.96
N THR A 462 -0.74 6.63 -18.77
CA THR A 462 0.02 6.48 -17.51
C THR A 462 -0.27 5.18 -16.78
N ILE A 463 -1.32 4.46 -17.17
CA ILE A 463 -1.79 3.23 -16.50
C ILE A 463 -1.28 2.01 -17.27
N ASP A 464 -0.47 1.17 -16.60
CA ASP A 464 0.07 -0.09 -17.11
C ASP A 464 -0.30 -1.24 -16.15
N PRO A 465 -1.47 -1.88 -16.34
CA PRO A 465 -1.93 -2.94 -15.45
C PRO A 465 -1.12 -4.22 -15.64
N ASP A 466 -0.73 -4.87 -14.53
CA ASP A 466 -0.05 -6.17 -14.56
C ASP A 466 -0.87 -7.23 -15.32
N GLY A 467 -0.29 -7.78 -16.40
CA GLY A 467 -0.89 -8.85 -17.21
C GLY A 467 -0.50 -8.76 -18.69
N PRO A 468 -0.87 -9.75 -19.53
CA PRO A 468 -0.60 -9.65 -20.96
C PRO A 468 -1.29 -8.39 -21.53
N ALA A 469 -0.50 -7.55 -22.20
CA ALA A 469 -1.03 -6.50 -23.05
C ALA A 469 -1.97 -7.14 -24.07
N ASP A 470 -3.17 -6.59 -24.25
CA ASP A 470 -4.05 -7.02 -25.34
C ASP A 470 -3.55 -6.31 -26.61
N PRO A 471 -2.73 -6.95 -27.47
CA PRO A 471 -1.79 -6.22 -28.32
C PRO A 471 -2.44 -5.53 -29.53
N GLY A 472 -3.68 -5.91 -29.89
CA GLY A 472 -4.32 -5.46 -31.13
C GLY A 472 -5.51 -4.53 -30.93
N LEU A 473 -6.43 -4.88 -30.02
CA LEU A 473 -7.74 -4.25 -29.93
C LEU A 473 -7.77 -3.01 -29.03
N GLY A 474 -7.14 -3.07 -27.85
CA GLY A 474 -7.11 -1.96 -26.89
C GLY A 474 -6.35 -0.72 -27.37
N PHE A 475 -5.44 -0.88 -28.35
CA PHE A 475 -4.72 0.24 -28.96
C PHE A 475 -5.62 1.06 -29.91
N PHE A 476 -6.47 0.42 -30.72
CA PHE A 476 -7.34 1.12 -31.67
C PHE A 476 -8.68 1.56 -31.07
N LEU A 477 -9.21 0.82 -30.09
CA LEU A 477 -10.57 1.01 -29.58
C LEU A 477 -10.67 1.77 -28.26
N GLY A 478 -9.52 2.09 -27.65
CA GLY A 478 -9.47 2.50 -26.26
C GLY A 478 -9.64 1.30 -25.31
N ARG A 479 -9.38 1.51 -24.02
CA ARG A 479 -9.64 0.52 -22.97
C ARG A 479 -11.00 0.81 -22.31
N PRO A 480 -11.85 -0.19 -22.03
CA PRO A 480 -13.11 0.03 -21.33
C PRO A 480 -12.83 0.44 -19.87
N LEU A 481 -13.36 1.59 -19.49
CA LEU A 481 -13.27 2.14 -18.14
C LEU A 481 -14.54 1.85 -17.36
N ALA A 482 -14.39 1.47 -16.11
CA ALA A 482 -15.51 1.27 -15.20
C ALA A 482 -15.82 2.58 -14.46
N LEU A 483 -17.07 3.02 -14.50
CA LEU A 483 -17.59 4.02 -13.59
C LEU A 483 -18.21 3.31 -12.39
N VAL A 484 -17.67 3.50 -11.18
CA VAL A 484 -18.08 2.75 -9.98
C VAL A 484 -18.44 3.66 -8.82
N ARG A 485 -19.28 3.19 -7.89
CA ARG A 485 -19.55 3.87 -6.62
C ARG A 485 -18.69 3.32 -5.50
N THR A 486 -18.14 4.23 -4.70
CA THR A 486 -17.25 3.90 -3.60
C THR A 486 -17.52 4.77 -2.38
N ARG A 487 -17.18 4.25 -1.20
CA ARG A 487 -17.22 4.95 0.08
C ARG A 487 -15.86 4.87 0.75
N LEU A 488 -15.38 6.02 1.21
CA LEU A 488 -14.22 6.10 2.08
C LEU A 488 -14.68 6.38 3.51
N THR A 489 -14.16 5.62 4.48
CA THR A 489 -14.51 5.80 5.89
C THR A 489 -13.28 5.71 6.79
N MET A 490 -13.07 6.71 7.65
CA MET A 490 -12.03 6.69 8.67
C MET A 490 -12.57 6.13 10.00
N ASP A 491 -11.91 5.09 10.51
CA ASP A 491 -12.27 4.43 11.77
C ASP A 491 -11.11 4.45 12.76
N LEU A 492 -11.41 4.78 14.02
CA LEU A 492 -10.51 4.53 15.15
C LEU A 492 -10.81 3.17 15.80
N ARG A 493 -9.79 2.52 16.36
CA ARG A 493 -9.96 1.28 17.11
C ARG A 493 -10.33 1.56 18.57
N GLY A 494 -11.63 1.75 18.80
CA GLY A 494 -12.16 2.01 20.14
C GLY A 494 -12.22 3.51 20.46
N PRO A 495 -12.48 3.87 21.73
CA PRO A 495 -12.54 5.26 22.15
C PRO A 495 -11.17 5.93 21.99
N LEU A 496 -11.20 7.25 21.81
CA LEU A 496 -10.00 8.07 21.70
C LEU A 496 -9.16 7.98 22.98
N ARG A 497 -7.83 7.97 22.81
CA ARG A 497 -6.91 8.14 23.94
C ARG A 497 -7.00 9.55 24.48
N THR A 498 -7.14 9.65 25.80
CA THR A 498 -7.17 10.92 26.53
C THR A 498 -5.93 11.07 27.39
N ASP A 499 -5.68 12.29 27.83
CA ASP A 499 -4.69 12.61 28.86
C ASP A 499 -4.98 11.80 30.14
N VAL A 500 -3.97 11.10 30.65
CA VAL A 500 -4.06 10.29 31.88
C VAL A 500 -3.27 10.90 33.05
N SER A 501 -2.80 12.13 32.90
CA SER A 501 -2.15 12.87 33.99
C SER A 501 -3.09 13.04 35.18
N TRP A 502 -2.52 13.09 36.38
CA TRP A 502 -3.28 13.18 37.62
C TRP A 502 -4.32 14.31 37.65
N GLN A 503 -4.00 15.46 37.03
CA GLN A 503 -4.89 16.62 36.94
C GLN A 503 -6.05 16.41 35.94
N ALA A 504 -5.83 15.66 34.86
CA ALA A 504 -6.79 15.47 33.78
C ALA A 504 -7.72 14.25 34.00
N LEU A 505 -7.45 13.40 34.99
CA LEU A 505 -8.21 12.17 35.23
C LEU A 505 -9.72 12.38 35.48
N PHE A 506 -10.09 13.48 36.13
CA PHE A 506 -11.48 13.77 36.50
C PHE A 506 -12.17 14.77 35.58
N ASP A 507 -11.39 15.63 34.94
CA ASP A 507 -11.86 16.66 34.00
C ASP A 507 -10.88 16.71 32.82
N PRO A 508 -10.94 15.72 31.91
CA PRO A 508 -10.00 15.64 30.81
C PRO A 508 -10.26 16.78 29.82
N PRO A 509 -9.20 17.38 29.23
CA PRO A 509 -9.36 18.36 28.17
C PRO A 509 -10.13 17.75 26.99
N GLU A 510 -10.89 18.58 26.28
CA GLU A 510 -11.59 18.16 25.07
C GLU A 510 -10.56 17.83 23.98
N PRO A 511 -10.64 16.62 23.38
CA PRO A 511 -9.66 16.20 22.40
C PRO A 511 -9.90 16.81 21.03
N GLU A 512 -8.83 17.18 20.34
CA GLU A 512 -8.90 17.85 19.04
C GLU A 512 -8.78 16.90 17.84
N LEU A 513 -8.11 15.75 18.00
CA LEU A 513 -7.83 14.77 16.95
C LEU A 513 -9.05 14.32 16.13
N PRO A 514 -10.26 14.16 16.71
CA PRO A 514 -11.45 13.81 15.94
C PRO A 514 -11.76 14.78 14.81
N ASP A 515 -11.42 16.06 14.97
CA ASP A 515 -11.80 17.12 14.04
C ASP A 515 -10.70 17.47 13.03
N TYR A 516 -9.49 16.95 13.20
CA TYR A 516 -8.37 17.17 12.29
C TYR A 516 -8.69 16.67 10.87
N PRO A 517 -8.65 17.54 9.83
CA PRO A 517 -8.98 17.17 8.47
C PRO A 517 -7.79 16.50 7.78
N TRP A 518 -7.86 15.18 7.62
CA TRP A 518 -6.85 14.40 6.92
C TRP A 518 -7.12 14.39 5.43
N ALA A 519 -6.16 14.90 4.66
CA ALA A 519 -6.15 14.85 3.21
C ALA A 519 -6.11 13.40 2.75
N ILE A 520 -6.97 13.04 1.80
CA ILE A 520 -6.96 11.74 1.16
C ILE A 520 -6.77 11.95 -0.33
N ARG A 521 -5.60 11.56 -0.82
CA ARG A 521 -5.33 11.53 -2.25
C ARG A 521 -5.81 10.20 -2.84
N LEU A 522 -6.75 10.26 -3.76
CA LEU A 522 -7.14 9.14 -4.60
C LEU A 522 -6.29 9.15 -5.88
N GLY A 523 -5.60 8.04 -6.14
CA GLY A 523 -4.76 7.83 -7.32
C GLY A 523 -3.39 8.50 -7.30
N GLU A 524 -2.45 7.96 -8.07
CA GLU A 524 -1.14 8.56 -8.31
C GLU A 524 -0.63 8.24 -9.72
N ALA A 525 -0.57 9.26 -10.59
CA ALA A 525 -0.13 9.10 -11.99
C ALA A 525 1.31 8.58 -12.13
N ALA A 526 2.18 8.82 -11.15
CA ALA A 526 3.54 8.26 -11.17
C ALA A 526 3.60 6.76 -10.86
N GLN A 527 2.49 6.18 -10.37
CA GLN A 527 2.37 4.77 -10.02
C GLN A 527 1.61 4.03 -11.14
N ALA A 528 2.34 3.30 -11.98
CA ALA A 528 1.76 2.71 -13.19
C ALA A 528 0.67 1.64 -12.93
N ASP A 529 0.68 1.01 -11.75
CA ASP A 529 -0.36 0.06 -11.30
C ASP A 529 -1.56 0.73 -10.62
N ASP A 530 -1.61 2.08 -10.62
CA ASP A 530 -2.81 2.83 -10.25
C ASP A 530 -3.72 3.03 -11.46
N GLY A 531 -4.96 2.57 -11.36
CA GLY A 531 -5.95 2.57 -12.42
C GLY A 531 -6.88 3.78 -12.44
N LEU A 532 -6.70 4.76 -11.56
CA LEU A 532 -7.63 5.88 -11.45
C LEU A 532 -7.49 6.84 -12.65
N VAL A 533 -8.62 7.18 -13.27
CA VAL A 533 -8.70 8.26 -14.26
C VAL A 533 -9.13 9.56 -13.59
N GLY A 534 -10.16 9.48 -12.75
CA GLY A 534 -10.68 10.61 -11.99
C GLY A 534 -11.92 10.23 -11.20
N TYR A 535 -12.46 11.19 -10.44
CA TYR A 535 -13.64 10.95 -9.61
C TYR A 535 -14.51 12.19 -9.42
N VAL A 536 -15.76 11.95 -9.04
CA VAL A 536 -16.71 12.95 -8.55
C VAL A 536 -16.92 12.71 -7.06
N LEU A 537 -16.77 13.76 -6.26
CA LEU A 537 -16.94 13.70 -4.81
C LEU A 537 -18.36 14.11 -4.39
N ASP A 538 -18.97 13.35 -3.48
CA ASP A 538 -20.25 13.64 -2.83
C ASP A 538 -21.38 14.07 -3.79
N ASP A 539 -21.46 13.38 -4.94
CA ASP A 539 -22.43 13.62 -6.01
C ASP A 539 -22.38 15.03 -6.64
N ASP A 540 -21.27 15.76 -6.46
CA ASP A 540 -21.01 17.06 -7.10
C ASP A 540 -20.53 16.89 -8.56
N TYR A 541 -21.47 16.52 -9.44
CA TYR A 541 -21.19 16.32 -10.87
C TYR A 541 -20.83 17.62 -11.62
N ASP A 542 -20.79 18.78 -10.97
CA ASP A 542 -20.28 20.00 -11.56
C ASP A 542 -18.75 20.07 -11.57
N HIS A 543 -18.07 19.14 -10.88
CA HIS A 543 -16.63 19.05 -10.79
C HIS A 543 -16.15 17.61 -10.95
N PHE A 544 -15.11 17.42 -11.76
CA PHE A 544 -14.47 16.13 -11.98
C PHE A 544 -12.98 16.23 -11.65
N GLU A 545 -12.58 15.54 -10.58
CA GLU A 545 -11.21 15.50 -10.10
C GLU A 545 -10.40 14.53 -10.97
N THR A 546 -9.24 14.98 -11.45
CA THR A 546 -8.41 14.30 -12.45
C THR A 546 -7.02 14.00 -11.90
N VAL A 547 -6.50 12.81 -12.18
CA VAL A 547 -5.20 12.36 -11.63
C VAL A 547 -4.02 13.09 -12.28
N ILE A 548 -4.18 13.48 -13.55
CA ILE A 548 -3.22 14.27 -14.31
C ILE A 548 -3.72 15.70 -14.51
N ASP A 549 -2.84 16.60 -14.95
CA ASP A 549 -3.25 17.92 -15.41
C ASP A 549 -4.15 17.80 -16.66
N PRO A 550 -5.41 18.28 -16.57
CA PRO A 550 -6.40 18.07 -17.62
C PRO A 550 -6.07 18.84 -18.90
N ALA A 551 -6.64 18.40 -20.01
CA ALA A 551 -6.64 19.18 -21.24
C ALA A 551 -7.38 20.51 -21.04
N GLY A 552 -6.91 21.56 -21.73
CA GLY A 552 -7.53 22.89 -21.67
C GLY A 552 -8.92 22.91 -22.31
N GLY A 553 -9.74 23.90 -21.96
CA GLY A 553 -11.08 24.09 -22.57
C GLY A 553 -12.25 23.56 -21.73
N SER A 554 -12.00 23.06 -20.52
CA SER A 554 -13.04 22.55 -19.61
C SER A 554 -13.74 23.60 -18.74
N GLY A 555 -13.33 24.87 -18.80
CA GLY A 555 -13.97 25.96 -18.03
C GLY A 555 -13.97 25.78 -16.51
N GLY A 556 -13.04 24.97 -15.95
CA GLY A 556 -12.96 24.67 -14.52
C GLY A 556 -13.75 23.44 -14.05
N TYR A 557 -14.41 22.73 -14.99
CA TYR A 557 -15.06 21.44 -14.74
C TYR A 557 -14.06 20.35 -14.36
N LEU A 558 -12.99 20.20 -15.16
CA LEU A 558 -11.89 19.28 -14.87
C LEU A 558 -10.90 19.95 -13.93
N ARG A 559 -10.66 19.35 -12.77
CA ARG A 559 -9.76 19.86 -11.75
C ARG A 559 -8.65 18.84 -11.50
N PRO A 560 -7.37 19.22 -11.60
CA PRO A 560 -6.31 18.30 -11.19
C PRO A 560 -6.35 18.16 -9.67
N ILE A 561 -6.25 16.92 -9.17
CA ILE A 561 -6.11 16.66 -7.73
C ILE A 561 -4.87 17.40 -7.18
N GLY A 562 -3.82 17.53 -8.01
CA GLY A 562 -2.65 18.35 -7.69
C GLY A 562 -1.92 17.88 -6.43
N ASP A 563 -1.28 18.81 -5.72
CA ASP A 563 -0.66 18.54 -4.42
C ASP A 563 -1.63 18.72 -3.25
N ASN A 564 -2.75 19.41 -3.46
CA ASN A 564 -3.76 19.70 -2.44
C ASN A 564 -5.10 19.03 -2.82
N PRO A 565 -5.32 17.76 -2.40
CA PRO A 565 -6.53 17.04 -2.75
C PRO A 565 -7.77 17.68 -2.11
N SER A 566 -8.92 17.66 -2.79
CA SER A 566 -10.18 18.20 -2.29
C SER A 566 -10.87 17.32 -1.24
N LEU A 567 -10.52 16.03 -1.19
CA LEU A 567 -11.09 15.07 -0.26
C LEU A 567 -10.35 15.12 1.10
N HIS A 568 -11.06 15.55 2.13
CA HIS A 568 -10.61 15.52 3.52
C HIS A 568 -11.62 14.75 4.38
N LEU A 569 -11.13 13.82 5.20
CA LEU A 569 -11.93 13.14 6.22
C LEU A 569 -11.33 13.34 7.60
N ASN A 570 -12.15 13.20 8.65
CA ASN A 570 -11.70 13.24 10.04
C ASN A 570 -12.17 11.99 10.81
N PHE A 571 -11.94 11.92 12.12
CA PHE A 571 -12.41 10.79 12.94
C PHE A 571 -13.71 11.08 13.71
N GLY A 572 -14.23 12.31 13.61
CA GLY A 572 -15.48 12.77 14.18
C GLY A 572 -16.63 12.73 13.18
N ASP A 573 -17.30 13.88 12.98
CA ASP A 573 -18.54 13.96 12.21
C ASP A 573 -18.34 13.80 10.69
N HIS A 574 -17.17 14.16 10.16
CA HIS A 574 -16.83 14.11 8.73
C HIS A 574 -15.96 12.89 8.41
N ARG A 575 -16.29 11.74 8.99
CA ARG A 575 -15.53 10.50 8.84
C ARG A 575 -15.80 9.70 7.57
N THR A 576 -16.73 10.13 6.71
CA THR A 576 -17.12 9.38 5.52
C THR A 576 -17.37 10.31 4.33
N ALA A 577 -16.92 9.89 3.15
CA ALA A 577 -17.23 10.52 1.87
C ALA A 577 -17.59 9.46 0.84
N VAL A 578 -18.39 9.85 -0.15
CA VAL A 578 -18.80 8.97 -1.25
C VAL A 578 -18.24 9.51 -2.54
N ALA A 579 -17.61 8.63 -3.34
CA ALA A 579 -17.02 9.02 -4.61
C ALA A 579 -17.54 8.14 -5.74
N THR A 580 -17.88 8.79 -6.87
CA THR A 580 -18.09 8.10 -8.15
C THR A 580 -16.77 8.10 -8.90
N VAL A 581 -16.17 6.93 -9.07
CA VAL A 581 -14.79 6.78 -9.53
C VAL A 581 -14.79 6.23 -10.96
N LEU A 582 -14.06 6.90 -11.86
CA LEU A 582 -13.77 6.39 -13.20
C LEU A 582 -12.36 5.76 -13.19
N LEU A 583 -12.27 4.46 -13.48
CA LEU A 583 -11.03 3.70 -13.36
C LEU A 583 -10.87 2.64 -14.44
N ASP A 584 -9.64 2.21 -14.69
CA ASP A 584 -9.33 1.00 -15.46
C ASP A 584 -9.51 -0.24 -14.56
N PRO A 585 -10.44 -1.16 -14.90
CA PRO A 585 -10.78 -2.32 -14.06
C PRO A 585 -9.62 -3.32 -13.88
N ARG A 586 -8.54 -3.19 -14.66
CA ARG A 586 -7.38 -4.10 -14.62
C ARG A 586 -6.33 -3.68 -13.59
N ALA A 587 -6.39 -2.45 -13.08
CA ALA A 587 -5.45 -1.90 -12.10
C ALA A 587 -6.16 -1.58 -10.77
N ALA A 588 -5.38 -1.39 -9.71
CA ALA A 588 -5.92 -1.00 -8.41
C ALA A 588 -6.10 0.52 -8.34
N VAL A 589 -7.03 1.01 -7.53
CA VAL A 589 -7.07 2.43 -7.15
C VAL A 589 -6.44 2.59 -5.77
N HIS A 590 -5.49 3.51 -5.63
CA HIS A 590 -4.83 3.79 -4.36
C HIS A 590 -5.45 4.99 -3.64
N ALA A 591 -5.50 4.92 -2.32
CA ALA A 591 -5.89 6.02 -1.44
C ALA A 591 -4.78 6.26 -0.40
N THR A 592 -4.18 7.45 -0.44
CA THR A 592 -3.01 7.83 0.37
C THR A 592 -3.34 9.00 1.30
N THR A 593 -3.00 8.87 2.58
CA THR A 593 -3.26 9.89 3.61
C THR A 593 -2.03 10.30 4.42
N ASP A 594 -0.88 9.64 4.20
CA ASP A 594 0.36 9.70 5.01
C ASP A 594 0.24 9.23 6.48
N ILE A 595 -0.93 9.35 7.11
CA ILE A 595 -1.14 8.91 8.51
C ILE A 595 -1.51 7.42 8.64
N LEU A 596 -2.00 6.81 7.56
CA LEU A 596 -2.42 5.41 7.49
C LEU A 596 -1.74 4.76 6.28
N ALA A 597 -1.64 3.42 6.30
CA ALA A 597 -1.12 2.70 5.15
C ALA A 597 -1.96 2.96 3.90
N THR A 598 -1.31 3.21 2.76
CA THR A 598 -1.99 3.40 1.48
C THR A 598 -2.92 2.22 1.21
N LYS A 599 -4.20 2.52 1.02
CA LYS A 599 -5.21 1.53 0.70
C LYS A 599 -5.25 1.33 -0.79
N ARG A 600 -5.46 0.09 -1.22
CA ARG A 600 -5.63 -0.26 -2.64
C ARG A 600 -6.86 -1.12 -2.80
N VAL A 601 -7.67 -0.83 -3.81
CA VAL A 601 -8.88 -1.59 -4.13
C VAL A 601 -8.89 -1.99 -5.58
N PHE A 602 -9.35 -3.20 -5.86
CA PHE A 602 -9.56 -3.71 -7.21
C PHE A 602 -11.04 -3.93 -7.41
N VAL A 603 -11.57 -3.56 -8.58
CA VAL A 603 -12.96 -3.93 -8.91
C VAL A 603 -13.03 -5.47 -8.98
N PRO A 604 -13.91 -6.11 -8.19
CA PRO A 604 -14.02 -7.56 -8.18
C PRO A 604 -14.30 -8.13 -9.57
N GLN A 605 -13.62 -9.23 -9.92
CA GLN A 605 -13.71 -9.86 -11.24
C GLN A 605 -15.14 -10.31 -11.61
N GLU A 606 -15.96 -10.60 -10.61
CA GLU A 606 -17.38 -10.94 -10.81
C GLU A 606 -18.19 -9.83 -11.48
N PHE A 607 -17.78 -8.56 -11.35
CA PHE A 607 -18.44 -7.43 -12.00
C PHE A 607 -17.82 -7.09 -13.36
N THR A 608 -16.60 -7.55 -13.65
CA THR A 608 -15.85 -7.13 -14.84
C THR A 608 -15.85 -8.18 -15.95
N ASP A 609 -15.61 -9.46 -15.62
CA ASP A 609 -15.38 -10.51 -16.61
C ASP A 609 -16.57 -10.74 -17.56
N GLN A 610 -17.78 -10.82 -17.00
CA GLN A 610 -18.98 -11.06 -17.79
C GLN A 610 -19.37 -9.83 -18.62
N ALA A 611 -19.19 -8.64 -18.07
CA ALA A 611 -19.54 -7.39 -18.74
C ALA A 611 -18.60 -7.16 -19.94
N ILE A 612 -17.28 -7.25 -19.73
CA ILE A 612 -16.28 -7.06 -20.80
C ILE A 612 -16.47 -8.09 -21.91
N ALA A 613 -16.76 -9.35 -21.57
CA ALA A 613 -17.01 -10.39 -22.58
C ALA A 613 -18.26 -10.14 -23.43
N ARG A 614 -19.24 -9.40 -22.92
CA ARG A 614 -20.49 -9.07 -23.62
C ARG A 614 -20.43 -7.80 -24.47
N MET A 615 -19.40 -6.98 -24.30
CA MET A 615 -19.29 -5.71 -25.02
C MET A 615 -19.05 -5.96 -26.51
N SER A 616 -20.00 -5.50 -27.33
CA SER A 616 -19.83 -5.37 -28.77
C SER A 616 -19.30 -3.98 -29.09
N VAL A 617 -18.27 -3.86 -29.93
CA VAL A 617 -17.76 -2.55 -30.34
C VAL A 617 -18.36 -2.15 -31.67
N ASN A 618 -18.95 -0.97 -31.73
CA ASN A 618 -19.68 -0.46 -32.90
C ASN A 618 -18.92 0.72 -33.49
N PHE A 619 -18.45 0.57 -34.73
CA PHE A 619 -17.76 1.60 -35.49
C PHE A 619 -18.74 2.22 -36.46
N ARG A 620 -18.91 3.53 -36.42
CA ARG A 620 -19.80 4.17 -37.39
C ARG A 620 -19.17 4.09 -38.77
N THR A 621 -19.93 3.65 -39.76
CA THR A 621 -19.43 3.52 -41.13
C THR A 621 -20.52 3.98 -42.08
N GLY A 622 -20.23 5.01 -42.88
CA GLY A 622 -21.14 5.46 -43.91
C GLY A 622 -20.87 6.88 -44.43
N PRO A 623 -21.43 7.23 -45.61
CA PRO A 623 -22.16 6.34 -46.51
C PRO A 623 -21.24 5.40 -47.27
N LEU A 624 -21.51 4.09 -47.21
CA LEU A 624 -20.78 3.01 -47.88
C LEU A 624 -21.58 2.58 -49.12
N LEU A 625 -20.91 2.47 -50.27
CA LEU A 625 -21.52 1.90 -51.47
C LEU A 625 -21.17 0.41 -51.51
N ALA A 626 -22.11 -0.44 -51.06
CA ALA A 626 -21.89 -1.89 -50.92
C ALA A 626 -23.05 -2.70 -51.51
N ALA A 627 -22.72 -3.78 -52.20
CA ALA A 627 -23.68 -4.76 -52.71
C ALA A 627 -23.92 -5.86 -51.67
N THR A 628 -25.01 -6.61 -51.83
CA THR A 628 -25.27 -7.81 -51.02
C THR A 628 -25.31 -9.06 -51.88
N THR A 629 -25.02 -10.19 -51.24
CA THR A 629 -25.16 -11.53 -51.84
C THR A 629 -25.90 -12.45 -50.89
N GLY A 630 -26.63 -13.43 -51.43
CA GLY A 630 -27.31 -14.44 -50.63
C GLY A 630 -26.41 -15.65 -50.45
N LEU A 631 -25.89 -15.86 -49.24
CA LEU A 631 -25.12 -17.06 -48.89
C LEU A 631 -25.98 -18.02 -48.09
N ARG A 632 -25.76 -19.33 -48.26
CA ARG A 632 -26.40 -20.34 -47.41
C ARG A 632 -25.78 -20.29 -46.01
N GLY A 633 -26.61 -19.98 -45.02
CA GLY A 633 -26.24 -20.00 -43.61
C GLY A 633 -26.06 -21.42 -43.05
N ALA A 634 -25.76 -21.51 -41.76
CA ALA A 634 -25.51 -22.78 -41.07
C ALA A 634 -26.72 -23.74 -41.09
N GLU A 635 -27.94 -23.22 -41.24
CA GLU A 635 -29.19 -23.97 -41.30
C GLU A 635 -29.77 -24.14 -42.73
N ASP A 636 -28.94 -23.94 -43.76
CA ASP A 636 -29.32 -24.03 -45.19
C ASP A 636 -30.35 -22.97 -45.67
N GLU A 637 -30.56 -21.91 -44.87
CA GLU A 637 -31.32 -20.71 -45.24
C GLU A 637 -30.46 -19.70 -46.02
N VAL A 638 -31.05 -18.93 -46.93
CA VAL A 638 -30.34 -17.87 -47.66
C VAL A 638 -30.29 -16.61 -46.79
N VAL A 639 -29.09 -16.24 -46.34
CA VAL A 639 -28.83 -15.07 -45.51
C VAL A 639 -28.23 -13.96 -46.39
N GLU A 640 -28.84 -12.78 -46.34
CA GLU A 640 -28.30 -11.57 -46.98
C GLU A 640 -26.96 -11.21 -46.32
N THR A 641 -25.90 -11.12 -47.13
CA THR A 641 -24.53 -10.86 -46.69
C THR A 641 -23.98 -9.63 -47.38
N VAL A 642 -23.40 -8.69 -46.62
CA VAL A 642 -22.83 -7.44 -47.13
C VAL A 642 -21.42 -7.67 -47.66
N LEU A 643 -21.17 -7.22 -48.88
CA LEU A 643 -19.87 -7.30 -49.53
C LEU A 643 -19.06 -6.06 -49.19
N MET A 644 -18.10 -6.19 -48.26
CA MET A 644 -17.22 -5.08 -47.88
C MET A 644 -15.89 -5.57 -47.31
N PRO A 645 -14.80 -4.78 -47.39
CA PRO A 645 -13.53 -5.13 -46.78
C PRO A 645 -13.68 -5.27 -45.26
N THR A 646 -13.15 -6.35 -44.70
CA THR A 646 -13.04 -6.53 -43.25
C THR A 646 -11.68 -6.05 -42.75
N PRO A 647 -11.59 -5.38 -41.58
CA PRO A 647 -10.31 -4.97 -41.02
C PRO A 647 -9.35 -6.16 -40.84
N ALA A 648 -8.17 -6.09 -41.47
CA ALA A 648 -7.14 -7.10 -41.32
C ALA A 648 -6.39 -6.90 -39.98
N GLY A 649 -6.24 -7.96 -39.18
CA GLY A 649 -5.44 -7.94 -37.95
C GLY A 649 -6.22 -7.88 -36.64
N VAL A 650 -7.55 -7.83 -36.69
CA VAL A 650 -8.43 -7.89 -35.51
C VAL A 650 -9.25 -9.18 -35.54
N VAL A 651 -9.05 -10.03 -34.54
CA VAL A 651 -9.75 -11.32 -34.40
C VAL A 651 -11.09 -11.11 -33.70
N GLY A 652 -12.18 -11.57 -34.31
CA GLY A 652 -13.54 -11.52 -33.77
C GLY A 652 -14.58 -11.63 -34.89
N ASN A 653 -15.86 -11.58 -34.50
CA ASN A 653 -16.97 -11.71 -35.44
C ASN A 653 -17.40 -10.32 -35.95
N TRP A 654 -17.00 -9.99 -37.17
CA TRP A 654 -17.38 -8.74 -37.83
C TRP A 654 -18.73 -8.86 -38.52
N THR A 655 -19.61 -7.90 -38.28
CA THR A 655 -20.96 -7.82 -38.85
C THR A 655 -21.30 -6.39 -39.24
N TRP A 656 -22.20 -6.24 -40.20
CA TRP A 656 -22.73 -4.94 -40.62
C TRP A 656 -24.11 -4.73 -40.00
N THR A 657 -24.28 -3.66 -39.24
CA THR A 657 -25.54 -3.35 -38.57
C THR A 657 -26.13 -2.09 -39.17
N GLU A 658 -27.27 -2.18 -39.85
CA GLU A 658 -27.95 -1.04 -40.47
C GLU A 658 -29.37 -0.87 -39.95
N LYS A 659 -29.87 0.37 -39.99
CA LYS A 659 -31.23 0.65 -39.60
C LYS A 659 -32.15 0.46 -40.80
N ARG A 660 -33.04 -0.54 -40.74
CA ARG A 660 -34.10 -0.77 -41.73
C ARG A 660 -35.46 -0.45 -41.11
N GLY A 661 -36.06 0.65 -41.56
CA GLY A 661 -37.25 1.20 -40.89
C GLY A 661 -36.92 1.63 -39.46
N ASP A 662 -37.63 1.08 -38.48
CA ASP A 662 -37.41 1.34 -37.06
C ASP A 662 -36.52 0.31 -36.35
N ALA A 663 -36.12 -0.76 -37.04
CA ALA A 663 -35.31 -1.85 -36.47
C ALA A 663 -33.85 -1.77 -36.92
N TRP A 664 -32.96 -2.19 -36.02
CA TRP A 664 -31.57 -2.48 -36.36
C TRP A 664 -31.47 -3.93 -36.85
N GLU A 665 -31.00 -4.12 -38.08
CA GLU A 665 -30.72 -5.44 -38.64
C GLU A 665 -29.21 -5.68 -38.68
N LYS A 666 -28.80 -6.87 -38.24
CA LYS A 666 -27.40 -7.31 -38.22
C LYS A 666 -27.19 -8.31 -39.34
N LEU A 667 -26.33 -7.95 -40.28
CA LEU A 667 -26.02 -8.71 -41.48
C LEU A 667 -24.57 -9.23 -41.41
N PRO A 668 -24.31 -10.49 -41.83
CA PRO A 668 -22.94 -10.98 -41.97
C PRO A 668 -22.19 -10.19 -43.05
N ILE A 669 -20.86 -10.13 -42.92
CA ILE A 669 -19.97 -9.51 -43.91
C ILE A 669 -19.14 -10.56 -44.62
N LEU A 670 -18.95 -10.39 -45.93
CA LEU A 670 -17.98 -11.12 -46.72
C LEU A 670 -16.97 -10.15 -47.36
N SER A 671 -15.67 -10.34 -47.09
CA SER A 671 -14.61 -9.62 -47.81
C SER A 671 -14.44 -10.21 -49.20
N GLN A 672 -14.55 -9.38 -50.23
CA GLN A 672 -14.32 -9.79 -51.62
C GLN A 672 -12.82 -9.79 -51.94
N ASP A 673 -12.38 -10.74 -52.78
CA ASP A 673 -11.03 -10.73 -53.34
C ASP A 673 -10.95 -9.69 -54.47
N GLN A 674 -9.76 -9.14 -54.73
CA GLN A 674 -9.53 -8.13 -55.79
C GLN A 674 -9.84 -8.64 -57.21
N TYR A 675 -10.08 -9.93 -57.36
CA TYR A 675 -10.41 -10.61 -58.62
C TYR A 675 -11.89 -10.93 -58.78
N ASP A 676 -12.73 -10.69 -57.77
CA ASP A 676 -14.17 -10.92 -57.86
C ASP A 676 -14.86 -9.77 -58.61
N LEU A 677 -15.66 -10.12 -59.62
CA LEU A 677 -16.57 -9.16 -60.27
C LEU A 677 -17.72 -8.83 -59.31
N PRO A 678 -18.23 -7.58 -59.27
CA PRO A 678 -19.32 -7.21 -58.39
C PRO A 678 -20.55 -8.10 -58.66
N LEU A 679 -20.98 -8.83 -57.63
CA LEU A 679 -22.02 -9.86 -57.71
C LEU A 679 -23.45 -9.30 -57.84
N ALA A 680 -23.65 -8.02 -57.50
CA ALA A 680 -24.94 -7.31 -57.56
C ALA A 680 -24.73 -5.78 -57.67
N GLU A 681 -25.81 -5.05 -57.98
CA GLU A 681 -25.80 -3.58 -57.98
C GLU A 681 -25.54 -3.06 -56.55
N PRO A 682 -24.56 -2.17 -56.34
CA PRO A 682 -24.26 -1.68 -55.01
C PRO A 682 -25.27 -0.62 -54.56
N GLU A 683 -25.64 -0.69 -53.28
CA GLU A 683 -26.58 0.23 -52.64
C GLU A 683 -25.84 1.18 -51.69
N LEU A 684 -26.39 2.38 -51.51
CA LEU A 684 -25.91 3.31 -50.50
C LEU A 684 -26.39 2.84 -49.12
N ARG A 685 -25.45 2.47 -48.25
CA ARG A 685 -25.71 1.94 -46.92
C ARG A 685 -25.04 2.80 -45.85
N SER A 686 -25.72 3.00 -44.74
CA SER A 686 -25.22 3.75 -43.59
C SER A 686 -25.58 2.98 -42.33
N GLY A 687 -24.59 2.74 -41.47
CA GLY A 687 -24.78 1.91 -40.30
C GLY A 687 -23.54 1.85 -39.43
N PHE A 688 -23.39 0.73 -38.76
CA PHE A 688 -22.25 0.41 -37.92
C PHE A 688 -21.59 -0.87 -38.40
N LEU A 689 -20.26 -0.86 -38.45
CA LEU A 689 -19.49 -2.08 -38.46
C LEU A 689 -19.39 -2.53 -36.99
N THR A 690 -19.92 -3.71 -36.66
CA THR A 690 -19.99 -4.22 -35.29
C THR A 690 -19.01 -5.38 -35.13
N LEU A 691 -18.19 -5.32 -34.08
CA LEU A 691 -17.30 -6.39 -33.66
C LEU A 691 -17.86 -7.03 -32.38
N ASP A 692 -18.26 -8.29 -32.49
CA ASP A 692 -18.62 -9.12 -31.33
C ASP A 692 -17.44 -9.99 -30.89
N ASP A 693 -17.51 -10.49 -29.64
CA ASP A 693 -16.54 -11.43 -29.06
C ASP A 693 -15.08 -10.93 -29.07
N ALA A 694 -14.90 -9.61 -29.09
CA ALA A 694 -13.59 -8.96 -29.13
C ALA A 694 -12.69 -9.40 -27.96
N ALA A 695 -13.26 -9.57 -26.77
CA ALA A 695 -12.55 -9.96 -25.55
C ALA A 695 -12.41 -11.49 -25.36
N ALA A 696 -13.18 -12.31 -26.09
CA ALA A 696 -13.08 -13.77 -25.98
C ALA A 696 -11.81 -14.31 -26.67
N HIS A 697 -11.39 -13.66 -27.76
CA HIS A 697 -10.24 -14.08 -28.58
C HIS A 697 -8.88 -13.62 -28.02
N SER A 698 -8.84 -12.63 -27.12
CA SER A 698 -7.61 -12.27 -26.41
C SER A 698 -7.28 -13.20 -25.24
N ARG A 699 -8.20 -14.11 -24.86
CA ARG A 699 -8.00 -15.11 -23.80
C ARG A 699 -7.60 -16.50 -24.30
N THR A 700 -7.70 -16.78 -25.60
CA THR A 700 -7.46 -18.11 -26.18
C THR A 700 -6.00 -18.48 -26.41
N ASP A 701 -5.05 -17.57 -26.21
CA ASP A 701 -3.60 -17.88 -26.20
C ASP A 701 -3.08 -18.23 -24.78
N ARG A 702 -3.89 -18.93 -23.97
CA ARG A 702 -3.48 -19.50 -22.67
C ARG A 702 -3.00 -20.94 -22.78
#